data_AF-A0A8T5E9H0-F1
#
_entry.id   AF-A0A8T5E9H0-F1
#
_cell.length_a   1.000
_cell.length_b   1.000
_cell.length_c   1.000
_cell.angle_alpha   90.00
_cell.angle_beta   90.00
_cell.angle_gamma   90.00
#
_symmetry.space_group_name_H-M   'P 1'
#
loop_
_entity.id
_entity.type
_entity.pdbx_description
1 polymer ?
#
loop_
_entity_poly.entity_id
_entity_poly.type
_entity_poly.pdbx_seq_one_letter_code
_entity_poly.pdbx_strand_id
1 'polypeptide(L)'
;MVTFGGTHFTSGDYATPMDRGYFDNSPSPSNDSTNDVGVGIKDVGMSLGLGPVPNVQAISAKMRAGSKTAELGFMGSGKGSAQGHTPGMYGELQRQALREMQTANKFDFTTHASVGVYGLAGMDQQGNFSKQNKEMAINEIKRAVDFAADVARGGPVVVHTGEFQRPVADASWNEDKRFKMYSDEEEMASYKVVDSRTGGVIQEARKNRKVARPIWNTTQAGEEYLDFDGQTKTASNAKDENGRLIYMDYFGNRIKDEDRVPEYDSKEGKFKVHQMDWSDLQKEAKQMTLRAKEEYTDWVRAGSPDVSKLDDDNKFKKSYWMKFLKQGVSKDEINVRPEEAYIVSTLETNAANSRGWGHYYGGQFDDYIDKIKKLEVALETYKKIEGETDDSEKWRLKQQAQALARGLVPEDAEMPTDVIEKELSHFRRQMNQSQEASASQWAQAEESMETIRHVQSAENYALDESFDAYAKAGMNAWEHTRSLEKQGQLKKPIAVAMENLFPESYGSHPDELMTLVEGGRKKMQQELMQRGMDAKEAEHKAQQHLVATFDTGHLNMWRKYWQGDPNKTINENDKDFDKWMLGKVEELAEKKIVGHLHLVDNYGYQDDHLAPGEGNTPVKDIVRIFKKHGYKGEMIVEPGADYTTDVSGFHSVMKTWKLFGSSIYGASGAAPKAQWGNVQYGSFGQTQPPYFTFGGYSPSEDWTLWSGVPFE
;
A
#
# COMPACT_ATOMS: atom_id res chain seq x y z
N MET A 1 -58.50 30.88 72.53
CA MET A 1 -57.27 31.12 71.75
C MET A 1 -57.49 30.52 70.36
N VAL A 2 -57.95 31.35 69.42
CA VAL A 2 -57.97 31.04 67.99
C VAL A 2 -57.71 32.38 67.30
N THR A 3 -56.53 32.54 66.74
CA THR A 3 -56.07 33.76 66.07
C THR A 3 -56.09 33.53 64.56
N PHE A 4 -56.90 34.33 63.87
CA PHE A 4 -56.81 34.58 62.44
C PHE A 4 -55.62 35.51 62.18
N GLY A 5 -54.75 35.16 61.24
CA GLY A 5 -53.61 35.98 60.82
C GLY A 5 -53.65 36.22 59.32
N GLY A 6 -54.07 37.42 58.92
CA GLY A 6 -53.79 37.98 57.60
C GLY A 6 -52.36 38.49 57.52
N THR A 7 -51.74 38.40 56.35
CA THR A 7 -50.42 38.96 56.07
C THR A 7 -50.55 40.24 55.24
N HIS A 8 -49.98 41.30 55.81
CA HIS A 8 -49.81 42.61 55.22
C HIS A 8 -48.81 42.60 54.06
N PHE A 9 -49.08 43.47 53.08
CA PHE A 9 -48.11 44.03 52.14
C PHE A 9 -47.12 44.94 52.87
N THR A 10 -45.82 44.78 52.62
CA THR A 10 -44.81 45.84 52.79
C THR A 10 -43.74 45.78 51.70
N SER A 11 -43.58 46.92 51.04
CA SER A 11 -42.37 47.53 50.43
C SER A 11 -41.37 46.63 49.69
N GLY A 12 -41.21 46.93 48.40
CA GLY A 12 -40.20 46.32 47.53
C GLY A 12 -38.76 46.73 47.84
N ASP A 13 -37.86 45.84 47.45
CA ASP A 13 -36.45 46.12 47.24
C ASP A 13 -36.15 46.00 45.73
N TYR A 14 -35.50 47.04 45.22
CA TYR A 14 -34.94 47.13 43.88
C TYR A 14 -33.79 46.12 43.72
N ALA A 15 -33.91 45.16 42.79
CA ALA A 15 -32.79 44.36 42.33
C ALA A 15 -32.08 45.07 41.18
N THR A 16 -30.80 45.38 41.33
CA THR A 16 -29.96 45.94 40.25
C THR A 16 -29.30 44.80 39.44
N PRO A 17 -28.89 45.02 38.17
CA PRO A 17 -28.38 43.96 37.29
C PRO A 17 -27.04 43.33 37.70
N MET A 18 -26.48 43.69 38.86
CA MET A 18 -25.15 43.30 39.32
C MET A 18 -25.16 42.21 40.41
N ASP A 19 -26.32 41.83 40.95
CA ASP A 19 -26.44 40.74 41.93
C ASP A 19 -26.67 39.39 41.24
N ARG A 20 -25.61 38.81 40.65
CA ARG A 20 -25.59 37.39 40.23
C ARG A 20 -24.97 36.51 41.30
N GLY A 21 -25.74 36.25 42.36
CA GLY A 21 -25.55 35.04 43.15
C GLY A 21 -25.94 33.83 42.30
N TYR A 22 -24.96 32.99 41.96
CA TYR A 22 -25.20 31.69 41.30
C TYR A 22 -25.95 30.77 42.28
N PHE A 23 -27.28 30.82 42.24
CA PHE A 23 -28.12 29.75 42.78
C PHE A 23 -28.28 28.67 41.70
N ASP A 24 -27.70 27.52 42.02
CA ASP A 24 -27.58 26.32 41.21
C ASP A 24 -28.92 25.55 41.14
N ASN A 25 -29.93 26.19 40.54
CA ASN A 25 -31.24 25.57 40.27
C ASN A 25 -31.72 25.97 38.88
N SER A 26 -31.08 25.39 37.86
CA SER A 26 -31.73 25.12 36.59
C SER A 26 -31.26 23.75 36.14
N PRO A 27 -32.17 22.80 35.84
CA PRO A 27 -31.76 21.54 35.25
C PRO A 27 -31.07 21.87 33.92
N SER A 28 -29.76 21.63 33.88
CA SER A 28 -29.01 21.63 32.63
C SER A 28 -29.76 20.74 31.64
N PRO A 29 -30.06 21.21 30.41
CA PRO A 29 -30.71 20.38 29.39
C PRO A 29 -29.73 19.25 29.04
N SER A 30 -29.88 18.12 29.70
CA SER A 30 -28.95 17.00 29.68
C SER A 30 -29.32 15.97 28.61
N ASN A 31 -30.06 16.38 27.58
CA ASN A 31 -30.38 15.51 26.45
C ASN A 31 -30.40 16.33 25.14
N ASP A 32 -29.20 16.69 24.68
CA ASP A 32 -28.92 17.47 23.46
C ASP A 32 -28.76 16.58 22.20
N SER A 33 -29.25 15.33 22.24
CA SER A 33 -29.10 14.37 21.14
C SER A 33 -30.36 14.29 20.27
N THR A 34 -30.22 13.94 19.00
CA THR A 34 -31.38 13.65 18.14
C THR A 34 -32.10 12.41 18.64
N ASN A 35 -33.44 12.42 18.59
CA ASN A 35 -34.28 11.33 19.11
C ASN A 35 -34.10 9.97 18.38
N ASP A 36 -33.29 9.88 17.32
CA ASP A 36 -33.18 8.71 16.45
C ASP A 36 -31.77 8.08 16.36
N VAL A 37 -30.70 8.87 16.24
CA VAL A 37 -29.30 8.37 16.09
C VAL A 37 -28.40 8.75 17.27
N GLY A 38 -28.89 9.61 18.18
CA GLY A 38 -28.09 10.05 19.34
C GLY A 38 -26.92 10.95 18.95
N VAL A 39 -27.06 11.71 17.87
CA VAL A 39 -26.07 12.69 17.40
C VAL A 39 -26.58 14.08 17.78
N GLY A 40 -25.82 14.82 18.58
CA GLY A 40 -26.13 16.20 18.95
C GLY A 40 -25.30 17.22 18.16
N ILE A 41 -25.61 18.50 18.36
CA ILE A 41 -24.87 19.63 17.76
C ILE A 41 -23.36 19.56 18.07
N LYS A 42 -23.02 19.14 19.29
CA LYS A 42 -21.63 19.05 19.80
C LYS A 42 -20.83 17.88 19.21
N ASP A 43 -21.50 16.93 18.57
CA ASP A 43 -20.86 15.71 18.05
C ASP A 43 -20.38 15.86 16.61
N VAL A 44 -20.78 16.94 15.92
CA VAL A 44 -20.45 17.22 14.51
C VAL A 44 -19.39 18.32 14.45
N GLY A 45 -18.22 17.96 13.91
CA GLY A 45 -17.11 18.83 13.59
C GLY A 45 -17.08 19.26 12.12
N MET A 46 -16.05 20.01 11.74
CA MET A 46 -15.84 20.47 10.36
C MET A 46 -14.36 20.51 10.00
N SER A 47 -14.01 20.12 8.77
CA SER A 47 -12.65 20.24 8.27
C SER A 47 -12.35 21.65 7.74
N LEU A 48 -11.09 22.05 7.91
CA LEU A 48 -10.56 23.33 7.47
C LEU A 48 -9.19 23.14 6.82
N GLY A 49 -9.15 23.34 5.51
CA GLY A 49 -7.89 23.42 4.76
C GLY A 49 -7.06 24.64 5.16
N LEU A 50 -5.77 24.41 5.36
CA LEU A 50 -4.80 25.41 5.78
C LEU A 50 -3.97 25.96 4.60
N GLY A 51 -4.04 27.29 4.43
CA GLY A 51 -3.53 28.04 3.27
C GLY A 51 -4.66 28.35 2.28
N PRO A 52 -4.74 29.53 1.61
CA PRO A 52 -3.91 30.75 1.62
C PRO A 52 -4.32 31.86 2.63
N VAL A 53 -5.23 31.60 3.57
CA VAL A 53 -5.79 32.62 4.49
C VAL A 53 -4.97 32.73 5.79
N PRO A 54 -4.86 33.90 6.47
CA PRO A 54 -4.35 34.01 7.84
C PRO A 54 -5.16 33.12 8.79
N ASN A 55 -4.55 31.97 9.08
CA ASN A 55 -5.15 30.75 9.59
C ASN A 55 -5.72 30.81 11.02
N VAL A 56 -5.06 31.50 11.96
CA VAL A 56 -5.51 31.57 13.37
C VAL A 56 -6.86 32.28 13.47
N GLN A 57 -7.05 33.38 12.75
CA GLN A 57 -8.30 34.14 12.72
C GLN A 57 -9.42 33.36 12.01
N ALA A 58 -9.08 32.67 10.91
CA ALA A 58 -10.04 31.81 10.20
C ALA A 58 -10.53 30.66 11.10
N ILE A 59 -9.62 30.00 11.83
CA ILE A 59 -9.96 28.97 12.82
C ILE A 59 -10.86 29.57 13.90
N SER A 60 -10.51 30.73 14.47
CA SER A 60 -11.35 31.44 15.44
C SER A 60 -12.76 31.73 14.93
N ALA A 61 -12.91 32.08 13.65
CA ALA A 61 -14.22 32.30 13.06
C ALA A 61 -15.04 31.01 12.96
N LYS A 62 -14.42 29.89 12.58
CA LYS A 62 -15.10 28.59 12.53
C LYS A 62 -15.52 28.09 13.92
N MET A 63 -14.78 28.42 14.98
CA MET A 63 -15.19 28.07 16.36
C MET A 63 -16.53 28.74 16.74
N ARG A 64 -16.85 29.91 16.18
CA ARG A 64 -18.12 30.61 16.43
C ARG A 64 -19.32 29.98 15.70
N ALA A 65 -19.07 29.01 14.80
CA ALA A 65 -20.12 28.26 14.12
C ALA A 65 -20.83 27.26 15.05
N GLY A 66 -20.35 27.03 16.27
CA GLY A 66 -21.01 26.15 17.26
C GLY A 66 -20.56 24.68 17.20
N SER A 67 -19.65 24.33 16.29
CA SER A 67 -18.92 23.07 16.35
C SER A 67 -18.03 23.01 17.61
N LYS A 68 -17.81 21.82 18.15
CA LYS A 68 -16.85 21.57 19.23
C LYS A 68 -15.47 21.12 18.72
N THR A 69 -15.41 20.67 17.47
CA THR A 69 -14.21 20.07 16.88
C THR A 69 -13.95 20.62 15.48
N ALA A 70 -12.69 20.98 15.18
CA ALA A 70 -12.27 21.24 13.81
C ALA A 70 -11.09 20.35 13.44
N GLU A 71 -11.12 19.86 12.22
CA GLU A 71 -9.98 19.20 11.63
C GLU A 71 -9.12 20.22 10.87
N LEU A 72 -7.83 20.24 11.20
CA LEU A 72 -6.86 21.13 10.57
C LEU A 72 -6.13 20.35 9.47
N GLY A 73 -6.48 20.62 8.20
CA GLY A 73 -5.91 19.91 7.06
C GLY A 73 -4.82 20.68 6.32
N PHE A 74 -3.71 20.00 6.02
CA PHE A 74 -2.58 20.62 5.34
C PHE A 74 -2.65 20.39 3.83
N MET A 75 -2.81 21.48 3.06
CA MET A 75 -2.92 21.39 1.60
C MET A 75 -1.55 21.31 0.89
N GLY A 76 -0.46 21.63 1.59
CA GLY A 76 0.90 21.56 1.04
C GLY A 76 1.70 20.36 1.53
N SER A 77 2.81 20.06 0.85
CA SER A 77 3.81 19.05 1.23
C SER A 77 5.23 19.65 1.22
N GLY A 78 6.21 18.97 1.81
CA GLY A 78 7.61 19.41 1.79
C GLY A 78 7.82 20.76 2.49
N LYS A 79 8.33 21.76 1.78
CA LYS A 79 8.51 23.12 2.34
C LYS A 79 7.21 23.92 2.43
N GLY A 80 6.14 23.47 1.77
CA GLY A 80 4.89 24.22 1.62
C GLY A 80 5.02 25.43 0.70
N SER A 81 3.91 26.15 0.52
CA SER A 81 3.82 27.38 -0.25
C SER A 81 2.76 28.31 0.35
N ALA A 82 2.62 29.53 -0.17
CA ALA A 82 1.57 30.45 0.26
C ALA A 82 0.15 29.89 0.01
N GLN A 83 -0.02 28.98 -0.95
CA GLN A 83 -1.32 28.37 -1.28
C GLN A 83 -1.56 27.05 -0.53
N GLY A 84 -0.49 26.33 -0.20
CA GLY A 84 -0.57 25.05 0.52
C GLY A 84 0.33 25.06 1.72
N HIS A 85 -0.24 25.25 2.91
CA HIS A 85 0.55 25.24 4.14
C HIS A 85 0.95 23.81 4.53
N THR A 86 2.09 23.70 5.21
CA THR A 86 2.54 22.47 5.87
C THR A 86 2.61 22.69 7.39
N PRO A 87 2.64 21.62 8.20
CA PRO A 87 2.76 21.76 9.66
C PRO A 87 3.95 22.64 10.08
N GLY A 88 5.07 22.54 9.36
CA GLY A 88 6.30 23.29 9.65
C GLY A 88 6.22 24.80 9.41
N MET A 89 5.19 25.29 8.73
CA MET A 89 5.01 26.74 8.48
C MET A 89 4.40 27.48 9.68
N TYR A 90 3.87 26.75 10.66
CA TYR A 90 3.29 27.34 11.87
C TYR A 90 4.38 27.49 12.92
N GLY A 91 4.72 28.74 13.25
CA GLY A 91 5.67 29.06 14.31
C GLY A 91 5.11 28.82 15.71
N GLU A 92 5.99 28.93 16.71
CA GLU A 92 5.67 28.70 18.12
C GLU A 92 4.49 29.56 18.60
N LEU A 93 4.47 30.86 18.27
CA LEU A 93 3.41 31.79 18.68
C LEU A 93 2.05 31.45 18.05
N GLN A 94 2.02 31.04 16.77
CA GLN A 94 0.78 30.60 16.13
C GLN A 94 0.24 29.33 16.77
N ARG A 95 1.11 28.35 17.06
CA ARG A 95 0.75 27.10 17.74
C ARG A 95 0.26 27.36 19.17
N GLN A 96 0.91 28.28 19.88
CA GLN A 96 0.47 28.73 21.19
C GLN A 96 -0.93 29.37 21.11
N ALA A 97 -1.17 30.27 20.16
CA ALA A 97 -2.49 30.88 19.98
C ALA A 97 -3.57 29.83 19.72
N LEU A 98 -3.28 28.78 18.92
CA LEU A 98 -4.20 27.67 18.70
C LEU A 98 -4.51 26.91 20.00
N ARG A 99 -3.51 26.59 20.82
CA ARG A 99 -3.72 25.95 22.13
C ARG A 99 -4.56 26.80 23.09
N GLU A 100 -4.28 28.10 23.13
CA GLU A 100 -5.01 29.05 23.97
C GLU A 100 -6.47 29.16 23.53
N MET A 101 -6.72 29.26 22.22
CA MET A 101 -8.08 29.24 21.67
C MET A 101 -8.80 27.93 22.00
N GLN A 102 -8.14 26.78 21.82
CA GLN A 102 -8.67 25.46 22.15
C GLN A 102 -9.12 25.40 23.62
N THR A 103 -8.28 25.89 24.52
CA THR A 103 -8.54 25.90 25.97
C THR A 103 -9.66 26.87 26.33
N ALA A 104 -9.61 28.11 25.84
CA ALA A 104 -10.57 29.16 26.15
C ALA A 104 -11.99 28.81 25.70
N ASN A 105 -12.13 28.12 24.57
CA ASN A 105 -13.43 27.79 23.97
C ASN A 105 -13.91 26.37 24.27
N LYS A 106 -13.14 25.56 25.03
CA LYS A 106 -13.40 24.11 25.23
C LYS A 106 -13.62 23.36 23.91
N PHE A 107 -12.82 23.73 22.94
CA PHE A 107 -12.84 23.21 21.57
C PHE A 107 -11.76 22.14 21.43
N ASP A 108 -11.85 21.25 20.45
CA ASP A 108 -10.85 20.22 20.17
C ASP A 108 -10.38 20.28 18.71
N PHE A 109 -9.13 19.90 18.46
CA PHE A 109 -8.59 19.82 17.11
C PHE A 109 -8.28 18.37 16.76
N THR A 110 -8.54 18.00 15.52
CA THR A 110 -7.92 16.84 14.86
C THR A 110 -6.99 17.34 13.77
N THR A 111 -6.11 16.48 13.28
CA THR A 111 -5.13 16.87 12.25
C THR A 111 -5.33 16.02 11.02
N HIS A 112 -5.38 16.64 9.85
CA HIS A 112 -5.27 15.92 8.60
C HIS A 112 -3.88 16.19 8.02
N ALA A 113 -3.13 15.12 7.75
CA ALA A 113 -1.80 15.22 7.15
C ALA A 113 -1.88 15.84 5.74
N SER A 114 -0.72 16.00 5.10
CA SER A 114 -0.70 16.56 3.74
C SER A 114 -1.61 15.75 2.80
N VAL A 115 -2.64 16.37 2.24
CA VAL A 115 -3.58 15.74 1.29
C VAL A 115 -2.87 15.27 0.01
N GLY A 116 -1.69 15.83 -0.27
CA GLY A 116 -0.86 15.46 -1.42
C GLY A 116 -0.04 14.18 -1.22
N VAL A 117 -0.08 13.57 -0.03
CA VAL A 117 0.59 12.29 0.25
C VAL A 117 -0.42 11.17 0.08
N TYR A 118 -0.29 10.41 -1.00
CA TYR A 118 -1.17 9.28 -1.35
C TYR A 118 -0.44 7.96 -1.17
N GLY A 119 -0.92 7.14 -0.23
CA GLY A 119 -0.33 5.84 0.07
C GLY A 119 1.10 5.90 0.62
N LEU A 120 1.52 4.84 1.30
CA LEU A 120 2.83 4.75 1.95
C LEU A 120 3.75 3.63 1.41
N ALA A 121 3.30 2.89 0.40
CA ALA A 121 4.13 1.92 -0.32
C ALA A 121 5.32 2.54 -1.06
N GLY A 122 5.29 3.86 -1.33
CA GLY A 122 6.36 4.58 -2.03
C GLY A 122 6.32 4.44 -3.56
N MET A 123 5.14 4.14 -4.12
CA MET A 123 4.93 4.01 -5.57
C MET A 123 5.12 5.35 -6.29
N ASP A 124 5.84 5.35 -7.40
CA ASP A 124 5.95 6.49 -8.32
C ASP A 124 4.91 6.41 -9.46
N GLN A 125 4.89 7.43 -10.33
CA GLN A 125 3.95 7.47 -11.46
C GLN A 125 4.16 6.34 -12.49
N GLN A 126 5.36 5.75 -12.57
CA GLN A 126 5.65 4.62 -13.44
C GLN A 126 5.23 3.28 -12.79
N GLY A 127 4.95 3.31 -11.49
CA GLY A 127 4.62 2.15 -10.67
C GLY A 127 5.82 1.41 -10.11
N ASN A 128 7.01 2.03 -10.13
CA ASN A 128 8.14 1.55 -9.33
C ASN A 128 7.94 1.99 -7.89
N PHE A 129 8.50 1.21 -6.96
CA PHE A 129 8.48 1.55 -5.55
C PHE A 129 9.86 2.03 -5.12
N SER A 130 9.91 3.15 -4.43
CA SER A 130 11.15 3.75 -3.93
C SER A 130 11.09 3.97 -2.43
N LYS A 131 12.11 3.48 -1.74
CA LYS A 131 12.32 3.74 -0.31
C LYS A 131 12.42 5.24 -0.01
N GLN A 132 12.93 6.03 -0.95
CA GLN A 132 13.00 7.48 -0.81
C GLN A 132 11.61 8.13 -0.77
N ASN A 133 10.70 7.72 -1.66
CA ASN A 133 9.33 8.24 -1.70
C ASN A 133 8.56 7.83 -0.44
N LYS A 134 8.69 6.56 -0.03
CA LYS A 134 8.13 6.08 1.23
C LYS A 134 8.64 6.88 2.42
N GLU A 135 9.94 7.11 2.54
CA GLU A 135 10.51 7.87 3.64
C GLU A 135 10.06 9.34 3.62
N MET A 136 9.91 9.94 2.43
CA MET A 136 9.32 11.27 2.29
C MET A 136 7.89 11.29 2.86
N ALA A 137 7.04 10.35 2.45
CA ALA A 137 5.66 10.25 2.92
C ALA A 137 5.56 10.03 4.44
N ILE A 138 6.39 9.14 5.00
CA ILE A 138 6.46 8.92 6.46
C ILE A 138 6.86 10.21 7.19
N ASN A 139 7.83 10.96 6.67
CA ASN A 139 8.26 12.21 7.30
C ASN A 139 7.16 13.28 7.23
N GLU A 140 6.36 13.33 6.17
CA GLU A 140 5.17 14.19 6.12
C GLU A 140 4.17 13.86 7.22
N ILE A 141 3.90 12.57 7.45
CA ILE A 141 3.01 12.12 8.53
C ILE A 141 3.59 12.45 9.90
N LYS A 142 4.89 12.18 10.13
CA LYS A 142 5.55 12.52 11.41
C LYS A 142 5.43 14.01 11.73
N ARG A 143 5.58 14.90 10.73
CA ARG A 143 5.39 16.34 10.93
C ARG A 143 3.96 16.70 11.31
N ALA A 144 2.97 15.98 10.79
CA ALA A 144 1.57 16.14 11.18
C ALA A 144 1.33 15.61 12.60
N VAL A 145 1.93 14.47 12.98
CA VAL A 145 1.91 13.92 14.34
C VAL A 145 2.55 14.89 15.35
N ASP A 146 3.70 15.47 15.02
CA ASP A 146 4.37 16.50 15.83
C ASP A 146 3.44 17.71 16.05
N PHE A 147 2.77 18.16 14.99
CA PHE A 147 1.80 19.24 15.08
C PHE A 147 0.58 18.86 15.93
N ALA A 148 0.03 17.67 15.76
CA ALA A 148 -1.08 17.18 16.55
C ALA A 148 -0.70 17.06 18.04
N ALA A 149 0.51 16.60 18.34
CA ALA A 149 1.01 16.50 19.70
C ALA A 149 1.11 17.88 20.38
N ASP A 150 1.59 18.88 19.64
CA ASP A 150 1.83 20.23 20.15
C ASP A 150 0.56 21.10 20.21
N VAL A 151 -0.28 21.05 19.18
CA VAL A 151 -1.48 21.88 19.06
C VAL A 151 -2.71 21.17 19.61
N ALA A 152 -3.08 20.03 19.03
CA ALA A 152 -4.29 19.29 19.42
C ALA A 152 -4.15 18.61 20.79
N ARG A 153 -2.92 18.26 21.18
CA ARG A 153 -2.55 17.47 22.36
C ARG A 153 -3.19 16.08 22.37
N GLY A 154 -3.39 15.49 21.19
CA GLY A 154 -4.05 14.21 21.02
C GLY A 154 -4.88 14.12 19.75
N GLY A 155 -5.57 12.98 19.61
CA GLY A 155 -6.59 12.78 18.57
C GLY A 155 -6.04 12.14 17.28
N PRO A 156 -6.93 11.88 16.31
CA PRO A 156 -6.55 11.30 15.03
C PRO A 156 -5.69 12.25 14.19
N VAL A 157 -4.74 11.64 13.47
CA VAL A 157 -3.95 12.23 12.40
C VAL A 157 -4.33 11.50 11.12
N VAL A 158 -5.19 12.11 10.32
CA VAL A 158 -5.73 11.51 9.10
C VAL A 158 -4.68 11.44 8.01
N VAL A 159 -4.60 10.31 7.33
CA VAL A 159 -3.66 10.04 6.23
C VAL A 159 -4.40 9.31 5.11
N HIS A 160 -4.20 9.76 3.87
CA HIS A 160 -4.81 9.09 2.72
C HIS A 160 -4.17 7.72 2.46
N THR A 161 -5.01 6.71 2.25
CA THR A 161 -4.59 5.47 1.58
C THR A 161 -4.43 5.70 0.07
N GLY A 162 -4.09 4.64 -0.67
CA GLY A 162 -3.88 4.68 -2.11
C GLY A 162 -2.54 4.05 -2.49
N GLU A 163 -2.30 2.84 -1.98
CA GLU A 163 -0.96 2.25 -1.95
C GLU A 163 -0.41 1.92 -3.34
N PHE A 164 -1.27 1.39 -4.21
CA PHE A 164 -0.94 1.00 -5.58
C PHE A 164 -2.23 0.78 -6.38
N GLN A 165 -2.11 0.74 -7.70
CA GLN A 165 -3.21 0.39 -8.60
C GLN A 165 -3.33 -1.12 -8.76
N ARG A 166 -4.56 -1.63 -8.78
CA ARG A 166 -4.86 -3.06 -8.96
C ARG A 166 -6.14 -3.29 -9.77
N PRO A 167 -6.25 -4.38 -10.54
CA PRO A 167 -7.50 -4.77 -11.18
C PRO A 167 -8.57 -5.09 -10.13
N VAL A 168 -9.68 -4.36 -10.15
CA VAL A 168 -10.81 -4.54 -9.21
C VAL A 168 -11.55 -5.84 -9.49
N ALA A 169 -11.71 -6.17 -10.77
CA ALA A 169 -12.41 -7.38 -11.16
C ALA A 169 -11.78 -8.66 -10.61
N ASP A 170 -10.50 -8.64 -10.21
CA ASP A 170 -9.76 -9.79 -9.67
C ASP A 170 -9.42 -9.69 -8.19
N ALA A 171 -9.90 -8.65 -7.51
CA ALA A 171 -9.70 -8.52 -6.08
C ALA A 171 -10.35 -9.69 -5.34
N SER A 172 -9.70 -10.16 -4.26
CA SER A 172 -10.18 -11.31 -3.47
C SER A 172 -11.55 -11.10 -2.85
N TRP A 173 -11.91 -9.84 -2.55
CA TRP A 173 -13.21 -9.48 -2.01
C TRP A 173 -14.33 -9.41 -3.07
N ASN A 174 -14.01 -9.45 -4.36
CA ASN A 174 -14.94 -9.31 -5.48
C ASN A 174 -15.26 -10.67 -6.14
N GLU A 175 -15.56 -11.69 -5.31
CA GLU A 175 -15.79 -13.07 -5.79
C GLU A 175 -17.02 -13.19 -6.71
N ASP A 176 -18.05 -12.39 -6.44
CA ASP A 176 -19.31 -12.36 -7.20
C ASP A 176 -19.26 -11.45 -8.44
N LYS A 177 -18.09 -10.87 -8.74
CA LYS A 177 -17.80 -10.01 -9.90
C LYS A 177 -18.77 -8.83 -10.04
N ARG A 178 -19.24 -8.31 -8.91
CA ARG A 178 -20.12 -7.13 -8.86
C ARG A 178 -19.42 -5.82 -9.16
N PHE A 179 -18.09 -5.77 -9.13
CA PHE A 179 -17.34 -4.55 -9.42
C PHE A 179 -16.42 -4.70 -10.62
N LYS A 180 -16.48 -3.72 -11.52
CA LYS A 180 -15.57 -3.58 -12.66
C LYS A 180 -15.24 -2.12 -12.91
N MET A 181 -13.97 -1.82 -13.14
CA MET A 181 -13.48 -0.50 -13.53
C MET A 181 -13.87 -0.14 -14.97
N TYR A 182 -13.88 -1.15 -15.85
CA TYR A 182 -14.27 -1.06 -17.25
C TYR A 182 -14.75 -2.44 -17.74
N SER A 183 -15.47 -2.49 -18.87
CA SER A 183 -16.23 -3.69 -19.30
C SER A 183 -15.38 -4.96 -19.41
N ASP A 184 -14.17 -4.83 -19.97
CA ASP A 184 -13.32 -5.96 -20.35
C ASP A 184 -12.16 -6.17 -19.35
N GLU A 185 -12.29 -5.64 -18.12
CA GLU A 185 -11.23 -5.66 -17.10
C GLU A 185 -10.74 -7.07 -16.77
N GLU A 186 -11.64 -8.04 -16.63
CA GLU A 186 -11.28 -9.42 -16.30
C GLU A 186 -10.36 -10.08 -17.34
N GLU A 187 -10.51 -9.71 -18.61
CA GLU A 187 -9.73 -10.27 -19.72
C GLU A 187 -8.41 -9.51 -19.90
N MET A 188 -8.45 -8.20 -19.67
CA MET A 188 -7.32 -7.28 -19.91
C MET A 188 -6.46 -7.04 -18.67
N ALA A 189 -6.84 -7.58 -17.50
CA ALA A 189 -6.14 -7.36 -16.25
C ALA A 189 -4.64 -7.65 -16.37
N SER A 190 -3.86 -6.76 -15.75
CA SER A 190 -2.42 -6.82 -15.75
C SER A 190 -1.88 -6.64 -14.34
N TYR A 191 -0.77 -7.33 -14.09
CA TYR A 191 -0.15 -7.41 -12.78
C TYR A 191 1.34 -7.11 -12.92
N LYS A 192 1.82 -6.16 -12.12
CA LYS A 192 3.22 -5.79 -12.11
C LYS A 192 4.00 -6.74 -11.20
N VAL A 193 5.21 -7.08 -11.63
CA VAL A 193 6.18 -7.84 -10.85
C VAL A 193 7.41 -6.98 -10.67
N VAL A 194 7.94 -6.95 -9.46
CA VAL A 194 9.06 -6.11 -9.05
C VAL A 194 10.24 -6.94 -8.57
N ASP A 195 11.43 -6.34 -8.62
CA ASP A 195 12.60 -6.84 -7.91
C ASP A 195 12.52 -6.40 -6.45
N SER A 196 12.44 -7.35 -5.52
CA SER A 196 12.26 -7.09 -4.10
C SER A 196 13.43 -6.33 -3.45
N ARG A 197 14.60 -6.24 -4.10
CA ARG A 197 15.76 -5.50 -3.59
C ARG A 197 15.62 -4.00 -3.85
N THR A 198 15.08 -3.65 -5.02
CA THR A 198 15.06 -2.28 -5.53
C THR A 198 13.67 -1.65 -5.55
N GLY A 199 12.61 -2.46 -5.59
CA GLY A 199 11.24 -2.01 -5.84
C GLY A 199 10.96 -1.65 -7.30
N GLY A 200 11.94 -1.83 -8.20
CA GLY A 200 11.80 -1.56 -9.62
C GLY A 200 10.95 -2.63 -10.31
N VAL A 201 10.06 -2.20 -11.21
CA VAL A 201 9.24 -3.11 -12.02
C VAL A 201 10.15 -3.87 -12.99
N ILE A 202 10.11 -5.20 -12.90
CA ILE A 202 10.80 -6.09 -13.84
C ILE A 202 9.98 -6.17 -15.12
N GLN A 203 8.71 -6.53 -14.99
CA GLN A 203 7.80 -6.73 -16.12
C GLN A 203 6.35 -6.78 -15.64
N GLU A 204 5.43 -6.50 -16.56
CA GLU A 204 3.99 -6.66 -16.39
C GLU A 204 3.51 -7.99 -17.01
N ALA A 205 2.81 -8.80 -16.22
CA ALA A 205 2.10 -10.00 -16.66
C ALA A 205 0.66 -9.65 -17.03
N ARG A 206 0.23 -9.96 -18.26
CA ARG A 206 -1.11 -9.63 -18.76
C ARG A 206 -1.92 -10.90 -19.01
N LYS A 207 -3.17 -10.93 -18.55
CA LYS A 207 -4.06 -12.10 -18.71
C LYS A 207 -4.33 -12.49 -20.15
N ASN A 208 -4.54 -11.51 -21.02
CA ASN A 208 -4.82 -11.73 -22.45
C ASN A 208 -3.60 -12.17 -23.28
N ARG A 209 -2.40 -12.21 -22.69
CA ARG A 209 -1.17 -12.55 -23.41
C ARG A 209 -0.84 -14.03 -23.22
N LYS A 210 -0.91 -14.81 -24.30
CA LYS A 210 -0.40 -16.18 -24.32
C LYS A 210 1.12 -16.20 -24.41
N VAL A 211 1.72 -17.24 -23.81
CA VAL A 211 3.16 -17.37 -23.68
C VAL A 211 3.60 -18.76 -24.09
N ALA A 212 4.52 -18.86 -25.05
CA ALA A 212 5.09 -20.13 -25.47
C ALA A 212 6.04 -20.68 -24.40
N ARG A 213 5.81 -21.92 -23.95
CA ARG A 213 6.67 -22.64 -23.01
C ARG A 213 6.86 -24.10 -23.43
N PRO A 214 7.99 -24.72 -23.07
CA PRO A 214 8.15 -26.16 -23.23
C PRO A 214 7.11 -26.91 -22.40
N ILE A 215 6.63 -28.04 -22.93
CA ILE A 215 5.94 -29.02 -22.11
C ILE A 215 7.01 -29.80 -21.34
N TRP A 216 6.91 -29.86 -20.01
CA TRP A 216 7.88 -30.55 -19.18
C TRP A 216 7.64 -32.06 -19.13
N ASN A 217 8.73 -32.84 -19.13
CA ASN A 217 8.68 -34.29 -19.04
C ASN A 217 8.26 -34.72 -17.63
N THR A 218 7.06 -35.29 -17.51
CA THR A 218 6.46 -35.74 -16.23
C THR A 218 5.91 -37.15 -16.36
N THR A 219 5.84 -37.87 -15.23
CA THR A 219 5.31 -39.25 -15.20
C THR A 219 3.87 -39.35 -15.71
N GLN A 220 3.51 -40.47 -16.32
CA GLN A 220 2.13 -40.85 -16.61
C GLN A 220 1.66 -42.01 -15.72
N ALA A 221 0.34 -42.21 -15.65
CA ALA A 221 -0.22 -43.30 -14.86
C ALA A 221 0.29 -44.67 -15.36
N GLY A 222 0.89 -45.44 -14.47
CA GLY A 222 1.48 -46.75 -14.76
C GLY A 222 2.96 -46.73 -15.13
N GLU A 223 3.59 -45.56 -15.25
CA GLU A 223 5.03 -45.47 -15.53
C GLU A 223 5.88 -45.74 -14.28
N GLU A 224 6.98 -46.47 -14.46
CA GLU A 224 7.97 -46.69 -13.42
C GLU A 224 9.06 -45.61 -13.47
N TYR A 225 9.46 -45.11 -12.30
CA TYR A 225 10.52 -44.12 -12.17
C TYR A 225 11.38 -44.40 -10.93
N LEU A 226 12.66 -44.02 -10.98
CA LEU A 226 13.56 -44.06 -9.82
C LEU A 226 13.39 -42.78 -9.00
N ASP A 227 12.93 -42.89 -7.75
CA ASP A 227 12.69 -41.74 -6.87
C ASP A 227 13.97 -41.31 -6.11
N PHE A 228 13.91 -40.18 -5.41
CA PHE A 228 15.06 -39.63 -4.67
C PHE A 228 15.58 -40.54 -3.53
N ASP A 229 14.80 -41.52 -3.10
CA ASP A 229 15.19 -42.54 -2.11
C ASP A 229 15.94 -43.74 -2.73
N GLY A 230 16.14 -43.73 -4.05
CA GLY A 230 16.80 -44.81 -4.79
C GLY A 230 15.92 -46.03 -5.04
N GLN A 231 14.61 -45.94 -4.78
CA GLN A 231 13.66 -47.01 -5.06
C GLN A 231 12.85 -46.73 -6.33
N THR A 232 12.61 -47.78 -7.12
CA THR A 232 11.69 -47.72 -8.26
C THR A 232 10.25 -47.70 -7.76
N LYS A 233 9.46 -46.71 -8.20
CA LYS A 233 8.05 -46.55 -7.87
C LYS A 233 7.22 -46.50 -9.14
N THR A 234 5.97 -46.93 -9.06
CA THR A 234 5.00 -46.82 -10.15
C THR A 234 4.10 -45.62 -9.90
N ALA A 235 4.09 -44.66 -10.83
CA ALA A 235 3.28 -43.47 -10.75
C ALA A 235 1.79 -43.81 -10.90
N SER A 236 0.95 -43.42 -9.94
CA SER A 236 -0.51 -43.55 -10.08
C SER A 236 -1.08 -42.49 -11.04
N ASN A 237 -0.42 -41.34 -11.12
CA ASN A 237 -0.71 -40.21 -12.00
C ASN A 237 0.54 -39.30 -12.07
N ALA A 238 0.44 -38.16 -12.75
CA ALA A 238 1.56 -37.22 -12.91
C ALA A 238 2.03 -36.50 -11.64
N LYS A 239 1.33 -36.69 -10.52
CA LYS A 239 1.59 -36.04 -9.24
C LYS A 239 1.89 -37.04 -8.13
N ASP A 240 2.73 -36.62 -7.20
CA ASP A 240 3.00 -37.34 -5.96
C ASP A 240 1.88 -37.16 -4.92
N GLU A 241 2.06 -37.79 -3.76
CA GLU A 241 1.12 -37.74 -2.63
C GLU A 241 0.88 -36.33 -2.07
N ASN A 242 1.80 -35.39 -2.32
CA ASN A 242 1.69 -34.00 -1.91
C ASN A 242 1.10 -33.11 -3.03
N GLY A 243 0.69 -33.71 -4.15
CA GLY A 243 0.12 -33.02 -5.30
C GLY A 243 1.15 -32.29 -6.18
N ARG A 244 2.45 -32.56 -5.99
CA ARG A 244 3.53 -32.02 -6.84
C ARG A 244 3.70 -32.85 -8.08
N LEU A 245 3.95 -32.20 -9.22
CA LEU A 245 4.32 -32.91 -10.45
C LEU A 245 5.63 -33.69 -10.26
N ILE A 246 5.66 -34.91 -10.79
CA ILE A 246 6.85 -35.77 -10.77
C ILE A 246 7.58 -35.56 -12.10
N TYR A 247 8.65 -34.75 -12.07
CA TYR A 247 9.51 -34.50 -13.24
C TYR A 247 10.52 -35.64 -13.40
N MET A 248 10.74 -36.06 -14.65
CA MET A 248 11.67 -37.12 -14.99
C MET A 248 12.72 -36.66 -16.00
N ASP A 249 13.94 -37.16 -15.85
CA ASP A 249 14.93 -37.10 -16.93
C ASP A 249 14.58 -38.09 -18.07
N TYR A 250 15.38 -38.08 -19.14
CA TYR A 250 15.21 -38.99 -20.28
C TYR A 250 15.62 -40.44 -19.97
N PHE A 251 16.08 -40.74 -18.74
CA PHE A 251 16.60 -42.03 -18.31
C PHE A 251 15.72 -42.71 -17.26
N GLY A 252 14.58 -42.12 -16.88
CA GLY A 252 13.66 -42.71 -15.92
C GLY A 252 13.88 -42.28 -14.47
N ASN A 253 14.74 -41.30 -14.21
CA ASN A 253 15.01 -40.82 -12.85
C ASN A 253 14.16 -39.59 -12.54
N ARG A 254 13.61 -39.54 -11.32
CA ARG A 254 12.99 -38.32 -10.81
C ARG A 254 14.05 -37.24 -10.62
N ILE A 255 13.76 -36.05 -11.11
CA ILE A 255 14.63 -34.88 -11.02
C ILE A 255 13.93 -33.75 -10.27
N LYS A 256 14.73 -32.78 -9.81
CA LYS A 256 14.21 -31.57 -9.16
C LYS A 256 13.58 -30.65 -10.20
N ASP A 257 12.68 -29.80 -9.75
CA ASP A 257 11.91 -28.88 -10.59
C ASP A 257 12.83 -27.88 -11.29
N GLU A 258 13.95 -27.49 -10.66
CA GLU A 258 14.98 -26.62 -11.25
C GLU A 258 15.72 -27.27 -12.42
N ASP A 259 15.78 -28.60 -12.43
CA ASP A 259 16.47 -29.42 -13.41
C ASP A 259 15.52 -29.98 -14.48
N ARG A 260 14.23 -29.61 -14.42
CA ARG A 260 13.17 -30.13 -15.30
C ARG A 260 13.55 -30.06 -16.78
N VAL A 261 13.31 -31.14 -17.50
CA VAL A 261 13.63 -31.26 -18.93
C VAL A 261 12.36 -31.23 -19.80
N PRO A 262 12.43 -30.66 -21.01
CA PRO A 262 11.28 -30.63 -21.92
C PRO A 262 10.96 -32.02 -22.49
N GLU A 263 9.69 -32.26 -22.81
CA GLU A 263 9.24 -33.45 -23.52
C GLU A 263 9.74 -33.42 -24.98
N TYR A 264 10.41 -34.49 -25.41
CA TYR A 264 10.94 -34.64 -26.77
C TYR A 264 10.01 -35.48 -27.64
N ASP A 265 9.57 -34.93 -28.78
CA ASP A 265 8.83 -35.70 -29.78
C ASP A 265 9.82 -36.37 -30.75
N SER A 266 10.03 -37.67 -30.56
CA SER A 266 10.95 -38.45 -31.40
C SER A 266 10.45 -38.65 -32.83
N LYS A 267 9.15 -38.49 -33.10
CA LYS A 267 8.59 -38.61 -34.45
C LYS A 267 8.81 -37.33 -35.25
N GLU A 268 8.64 -36.18 -34.60
CA GLU A 268 8.80 -34.86 -35.24
C GLU A 268 10.22 -34.29 -35.12
N GLY A 269 11.07 -34.90 -34.29
CA GLY A 269 12.47 -34.47 -34.09
C GLY A 269 12.59 -33.11 -33.39
N LYS A 270 11.60 -32.74 -32.57
CA LYS A 270 11.56 -31.43 -31.90
C LYS A 270 11.00 -31.53 -30.48
N PHE A 271 11.36 -30.58 -29.63
CA PHE A 271 10.78 -30.45 -28.29
C PHE A 271 9.36 -29.89 -28.38
N LYS A 272 8.46 -30.43 -27.55
CA LYS A 272 7.07 -29.99 -27.52
C LYS A 272 6.95 -28.64 -26.81
N VAL A 273 6.15 -27.75 -27.39
CA VAL A 273 5.86 -26.43 -26.84
C VAL A 273 4.35 -26.21 -26.78
N HIS A 274 3.88 -25.50 -25.77
CA HIS A 274 2.49 -25.13 -25.57
C HIS A 274 2.35 -23.62 -25.37
N GLN A 275 1.28 -23.04 -25.90
CA GLN A 275 0.90 -21.64 -25.66
C GLN A 275 0.10 -21.57 -24.35
N MET A 276 0.80 -21.33 -23.25
CA MET A 276 0.19 -21.18 -21.94
C MET A 276 -0.67 -19.93 -21.87
N ASP A 277 -1.86 -20.06 -21.29
CA ASP A 277 -2.73 -18.95 -20.91
C ASP A 277 -2.66 -18.67 -19.39
N TRP A 278 -3.45 -17.70 -18.93
CA TRP A 278 -3.48 -17.35 -17.50
C TRP A 278 -3.89 -18.51 -16.59
N SER A 279 -4.78 -19.40 -17.05
CA SER A 279 -5.20 -20.56 -16.27
C SER A 279 -4.07 -21.56 -16.09
N ASP A 280 -3.19 -21.69 -17.08
CA ASP A 280 -1.99 -22.51 -16.99
C ASP A 280 -0.95 -21.87 -16.05
N LEU A 281 -0.78 -20.55 -16.10
CA LEU A 281 0.07 -19.81 -15.14
C LEU A 281 -0.44 -19.97 -13.70
N GLN A 282 -1.76 -19.99 -13.48
CA GLN A 282 -2.34 -20.28 -12.17
C GLN A 282 -2.02 -21.70 -11.68
N LYS A 283 -1.98 -22.69 -12.58
CA LYS A 283 -1.57 -24.07 -12.22
C LYS A 283 -0.08 -24.13 -11.90
N GLU A 284 0.75 -23.44 -12.67
CA GLU A 284 2.20 -23.37 -12.42
C GLU A 284 2.50 -22.68 -11.09
N ALA A 285 1.84 -21.55 -10.81
CA ALA A 285 1.94 -20.85 -9.53
C ALA A 285 1.55 -21.72 -8.33
N LYS A 286 0.54 -22.59 -8.48
CA LYS A 286 0.18 -23.58 -7.45
C LYS A 286 1.29 -24.62 -7.22
N GLN A 287 1.93 -25.10 -8.29
CA GLN A 287 3.07 -26.03 -8.16
C GLN A 287 4.27 -25.35 -7.48
N MET A 288 4.59 -24.11 -7.87
CA MET A 288 5.62 -23.30 -7.22
C MET A 288 5.30 -23.03 -5.74
N THR A 289 4.04 -22.78 -5.41
CA THR A 289 3.59 -22.61 -4.02
C THR A 289 3.80 -23.88 -3.19
N LEU A 290 3.45 -25.05 -3.72
CA LEU A 290 3.70 -26.33 -3.04
C LEU A 290 5.19 -26.53 -2.76
N ARG A 291 6.04 -26.24 -3.75
CA ARG A 291 7.50 -26.30 -3.60
C ARG A 291 8.01 -25.33 -2.55
N ALA A 292 7.56 -24.08 -2.56
CA ALA A 292 7.94 -23.08 -1.56
C ALA A 292 7.55 -23.52 -0.14
N LYS A 293 6.37 -24.13 0.03
CA LYS A 293 5.89 -24.68 1.32
C LYS A 293 6.72 -25.86 1.81
N GLU A 294 7.23 -26.70 0.91
CA GLU A 294 8.13 -27.80 1.24
C GLU A 294 9.49 -27.28 1.69
N GLU A 295 10.10 -26.38 0.93
CA GLU A 295 11.38 -25.75 1.28
C GLU A 295 11.29 -24.97 2.60
N TYR A 296 10.17 -24.27 2.85
CA TYR A 296 9.89 -23.66 4.14
C TYR A 296 9.81 -24.68 5.28
N THR A 297 9.17 -25.83 5.05
CA THR A 297 9.08 -26.91 6.05
C THR A 297 10.48 -27.43 6.40
N ASP A 298 11.36 -27.57 5.41
CA ASP A 298 12.75 -27.97 5.61
C ASP A 298 13.58 -26.90 6.33
N TRP A 299 13.34 -25.62 6.03
CA TRP A 299 13.95 -24.50 6.76
C TRP A 299 13.55 -24.47 8.23
N VAL A 300 12.26 -24.69 8.53
CA VAL A 300 11.76 -24.81 9.91
C VAL A 300 12.41 -26.00 10.61
N ARG A 301 12.47 -27.16 9.96
CA ARG A 301 13.15 -28.37 10.50
C ARG A 301 14.64 -28.13 10.78
N ALA A 302 15.29 -27.29 9.98
CA ALA A 302 16.69 -26.89 10.17
C ALA A 302 16.89 -25.84 11.28
N GLY A 303 15.85 -25.50 12.06
CA GLY A 303 15.94 -24.55 13.17
C GLY A 303 15.72 -23.09 12.76
N SER A 304 15.13 -22.84 11.58
CA SER A 304 14.80 -21.50 11.09
C SER A 304 16.00 -20.52 11.09
N PRO A 305 17.15 -20.91 10.50
CA PRO A 305 18.34 -20.07 10.52
C PRO A 305 18.09 -18.73 9.81
N ASP A 306 18.74 -17.68 10.29
CA ASP A 306 18.72 -16.36 9.65
C ASP A 306 19.43 -16.43 8.29
N VAL A 307 18.64 -16.48 7.21
CA VAL A 307 19.13 -16.68 5.84
C VAL A 307 20.12 -15.60 5.41
N SER A 308 20.00 -14.38 5.95
CA SER A 308 20.90 -13.27 5.64
C SER A 308 22.35 -13.50 6.13
N LYS A 309 22.53 -14.37 7.13
CA LYS A 309 23.83 -14.72 7.72
C LYS A 309 24.41 -16.02 7.19
N LEU A 310 23.72 -16.69 6.27
CA LEU A 310 24.21 -17.92 5.65
C LEU A 310 25.24 -17.62 4.56
N ASP A 311 26.12 -18.59 4.33
CA ASP A 311 27.08 -18.60 3.22
C ASP A 311 26.35 -18.57 1.86
N ASP A 312 26.96 -17.95 0.85
CA ASP A 312 26.40 -17.79 -0.49
C ASP A 312 26.08 -19.15 -1.15
N ASP A 313 26.82 -20.21 -0.80
CA ASP A 313 26.58 -21.56 -1.29
C ASP A 313 25.52 -22.34 -0.53
N ASN A 314 24.92 -21.76 0.52
CA ASN A 314 23.90 -22.43 1.31
C ASN A 314 22.60 -22.64 0.51
N LYS A 315 22.02 -23.85 0.61
CA LYS A 315 20.79 -24.22 -0.10
C LYS A 315 19.61 -23.26 0.15
N PHE A 316 19.46 -22.74 1.36
CA PHE A 316 18.36 -21.83 1.69
C PHE A 316 18.57 -20.43 1.14
N LYS A 317 19.84 -20.01 1.00
CA LYS A 317 20.19 -18.72 0.40
C LYS A 317 20.08 -18.76 -1.12
N LYS A 318 20.40 -19.91 -1.73
CA LYS A 318 20.22 -20.14 -3.18
C LYS A 318 18.77 -20.45 -3.60
N SER A 319 17.87 -20.68 -2.65
CA SER A 319 16.46 -21.00 -2.91
C SER A 319 15.75 -19.86 -3.66
N TYR A 320 14.92 -20.22 -4.64
CA TYR A 320 14.03 -19.27 -5.33
C TYR A 320 13.01 -18.65 -4.37
N TRP A 321 12.72 -19.38 -3.30
CA TRP A 321 11.68 -19.07 -2.34
C TRP A 321 12.26 -18.45 -1.07
N MET A 322 13.52 -17.98 -1.10
CA MET A 322 14.19 -17.36 0.04
C MET A 322 13.37 -16.22 0.67
N LYS A 323 12.55 -15.52 -0.12
CA LYS A 323 11.64 -14.46 0.35
C LYS A 323 10.65 -14.91 1.44
N PHE A 324 10.31 -16.20 1.48
CA PHE A 324 9.42 -16.79 2.48
C PHE A 324 10.17 -17.35 3.71
N LEU A 325 11.49 -17.49 3.64
CA LEU A 325 12.34 -18.09 4.69
C LEU A 325 12.75 -17.06 5.74
N LYS A 326 11.76 -16.39 6.34
CA LYS A 326 11.96 -15.32 7.33
C LYS A 326 11.06 -15.52 8.55
N GLN A 327 11.49 -14.99 9.69
CA GLN A 327 10.69 -15.05 10.92
C GLN A 327 9.37 -14.30 10.75
N GLY A 328 8.31 -14.83 11.35
CA GLY A 328 6.97 -14.22 11.34
C GLY A 328 6.12 -14.53 10.10
N VAL A 329 6.65 -15.26 9.12
CA VAL A 329 5.87 -15.87 8.03
C VAL A 329 5.46 -17.28 8.45
N SER A 330 4.18 -17.61 8.30
CA SER A 330 3.64 -18.95 8.50
C SER A 330 3.52 -19.71 7.17
N LYS A 331 3.46 -21.05 7.24
CA LYS A 331 3.31 -21.91 6.05
C LYS A 331 2.04 -21.60 5.25
N ASP A 332 0.98 -21.14 5.91
CA ASP A 332 -0.31 -20.85 5.27
C ASP A 332 -0.28 -19.52 4.50
N GLU A 333 0.58 -18.58 4.89
CA GLU A 333 0.81 -17.30 4.19
C GLU A 333 1.66 -17.46 2.92
N ILE A 334 2.28 -18.62 2.69
CA ILE A 334 3.11 -18.87 1.50
C ILE A 334 2.21 -19.08 0.28
N ASN A 335 2.30 -18.14 -0.66
CA ASN A 335 1.57 -18.17 -1.92
C ASN A 335 2.42 -17.52 -3.02
N VAL A 336 2.74 -18.27 -4.07
CA VAL A 336 3.34 -17.77 -5.30
C VAL A 336 2.21 -17.35 -6.24
N ARG A 337 2.23 -16.12 -6.72
CA ARG A 337 1.15 -15.59 -7.58
C ARG A 337 1.36 -15.93 -9.06
N PRO A 338 0.30 -15.98 -9.90
CA PRO A 338 0.43 -16.29 -11.33
C PRO A 338 1.39 -15.37 -12.09
N GLU A 339 1.40 -14.08 -11.75
CA GLU A 339 2.32 -13.11 -12.32
C GLU A 339 3.78 -13.39 -11.94
N GLU A 340 4.04 -13.83 -10.70
CA GLU A 340 5.37 -14.24 -10.27
C GLU A 340 5.80 -15.49 -11.04
N ALA A 341 4.92 -16.49 -11.16
CA ALA A 341 5.20 -17.71 -11.90
C ALA A 341 5.52 -17.46 -13.37
N TYR A 342 4.83 -16.51 -14.02
CA TYR A 342 5.15 -16.08 -15.38
C TYR A 342 6.59 -15.57 -15.52
N ILE A 343 7.02 -14.69 -14.59
CA ILE A 343 8.36 -14.11 -14.62
C ILE A 343 9.42 -15.13 -14.25
N VAL A 344 9.21 -15.90 -13.17
CA VAL A 344 10.11 -16.98 -12.77
C VAL A 344 10.35 -17.94 -13.93
N SER A 345 9.27 -18.42 -14.58
CA SER A 345 9.39 -19.35 -15.71
C SER A 345 10.09 -18.74 -16.93
N THR A 346 9.93 -17.43 -17.15
CA THR A 346 10.67 -16.70 -18.19
C THR A 346 12.17 -16.70 -17.89
N LEU A 347 12.53 -16.33 -16.66
CA LEU A 347 13.91 -16.26 -16.22
C LEU A 347 14.58 -17.64 -16.15
N GLU A 348 13.83 -18.68 -15.78
CA GLU A 348 14.32 -20.07 -15.82
C GLU A 348 14.64 -20.50 -17.26
N THR A 349 13.79 -20.13 -18.22
CA THR A 349 14.03 -20.42 -19.64
C THR A 349 15.27 -19.69 -20.14
N ASN A 350 15.44 -18.42 -19.77
CA ASN A 350 16.63 -17.63 -20.11
C ASN A 350 17.89 -18.24 -19.48
N ALA A 351 17.84 -18.60 -18.20
CA ALA A 351 18.94 -19.24 -17.50
C ALA A 351 19.32 -20.57 -18.15
N ALA A 352 18.34 -21.41 -18.50
CA ALA A 352 18.57 -22.68 -19.19
C ALA A 352 19.19 -22.48 -20.58
N ASN A 353 18.75 -21.47 -21.34
CA ASN A 353 19.34 -21.12 -22.63
C ASN A 353 20.81 -20.70 -22.49
N SER A 354 21.11 -19.82 -21.54
CA SER A 354 22.48 -19.39 -21.24
C SER A 354 23.35 -20.56 -20.78
N ARG A 355 22.86 -21.45 -19.90
CA ARG A 355 23.59 -22.67 -19.54
C ARG A 355 23.88 -23.56 -20.75
N GLY A 356 22.91 -23.73 -21.65
CA GLY A 356 23.10 -24.47 -22.91
C GLY A 356 24.23 -23.92 -23.76
N TRP A 357 24.29 -22.59 -23.93
CA TRP A 357 25.40 -21.93 -24.62
C TRP A 357 26.72 -22.01 -23.85
N GLY A 358 26.69 -21.92 -22.52
CA GLY A 358 27.86 -22.12 -21.66
C GLY A 358 28.48 -23.50 -21.86
N HIS A 359 27.66 -24.55 -21.89
CA HIS A 359 28.11 -25.90 -22.23
C HIS A 359 28.65 -26.00 -23.65
N TYR A 360 27.97 -25.40 -24.64
CA TYR A 360 28.43 -25.41 -26.03
C TYR A 360 29.81 -24.77 -26.20
N TYR A 361 30.00 -23.56 -25.66
CA TYR A 361 31.27 -22.84 -25.77
C TYR A 361 32.37 -23.46 -24.91
N GLY A 362 32.05 -23.98 -23.72
CA GLY A 362 33.00 -24.59 -22.80
C GLY A 362 33.36 -26.05 -23.11
N GLY A 363 32.58 -26.74 -23.95
CA GLY A 363 32.68 -28.20 -24.11
C GLY A 363 34.01 -28.73 -24.65
N GLN A 364 34.83 -27.89 -25.30
CA GLN A 364 36.16 -28.26 -25.81
C GLN A 364 37.30 -27.52 -25.10
N PHE A 365 37.02 -26.82 -24.00
CA PHE A 365 38.00 -25.96 -23.34
C PHE A 365 39.22 -26.74 -22.84
N ASP A 366 38.99 -27.85 -22.14
CA ASP A 366 40.06 -28.72 -21.65
C ASP A 366 40.88 -29.34 -22.79
N ASP A 367 40.22 -29.73 -23.89
CA ASP A 367 40.87 -30.23 -25.10
C ASP A 367 41.81 -29.17 -25.72
N TYR A 368 41.41 -27.89 -25.72
CA TYR A 368 42.26 -26.81 -26.21
C TYR A 368 43.48 -26.60 -25.30
N ILE A 369 43.30 -26.61 -23.98
CA ILE A 369 44.41 -26.52 -23.03
C ILE A 369 45.41 -27.64 -23.27
N ASP A 370 44.93 -28.88 -23.38
CA ASP A 370 45.78 -30.05 -23.57
C ASP A 370 46.50 -30.04 -24.92
N LYS A 371 45.83 -29.57 -25.99
CA LYS A 371 46.48 -29.37 -27.29
C LYS A 371 47.56 -28.29 -27.25
N ILE A 372 47.31 -27.16 -26.59
CA ILE A 372 48.30 -26.09 -26.44
C ILE A 372 49.53 -26.60 -25.70
N LYS A 373 49.36 -27.30 -24.56
CA LYS A 373 50.49 -27.89 -23.80
C LYS A 373 51.32 -28.84 -24.68
N LYS A 374 50.65 -29.70 -25.46
CA LYS A 374 51.34 -30.63 -26.38
C LYS A 374 52.08 -29.90 -27.50
N LEU A 375 51.46 -28.87 -28.09
CA LEU A 375 52.06 -28.05 -29.15
C LEU A 375 53.25 -27.23 -28.64
N GLU A 376 53.24 -26.74 -27.40
CA GLU A 376 54.37 -26.03 -26.79
C GLU A 376 55.60 -26.94 -26.64
N VAL A 377 55.40 -28.16 -26.15
CA VAL A 377 56.46 -29.18 -26.05
C VAL A 377 56.97 -29.57 -27.44
N ALA A 378 56.08 -29.75 -28.41
CA ALA A 378 56.44 -30.04 -29.79
C ALA A 378 57.26 -28.89 -30.40
N LEU A 379 56.85 -27.63 -30.17
CA LEU A 379 57.55 -26.45 -30.67
C LEU A 379 58.98 -26.38 -30.16
N GLU A 380 59.20 -26.62 -28.86
CA GLU A 380 60.55 -26.63 -28.29
C GLU A 380 61.41 -27.75 -28.89
N THR A 381 60.82 -28.93 -29.10
CA THR A 381 61.51 -30.09 -29.68
C THR A 381 61.91 -29.84 -31.12
N TYR A 382 60.98 -29.36 -31.96
CA TYR A 382 61.25 -29.07 -33.37
C TYR A 382 62.17 -27.87 -33.55
N LYS A 383 62.17 -26.87 -32.65
CA LYS A 383 63.17 -25.79 -32.66
C LYS A 383 64.60 -26.32 -32.50
N LYS A 384 64.82 -27.34 -31.66
CA LYS A 384 66.14 -28.00 -31.53
C LYS A 384 66.49 -28.79 -32.78
N ILE A 385 65.57 -29.63 -33.27
CA ILE A 385 65.77 -30.45 -34.48
C ILE A 385 66.10 -29.57 -35.69
N GLU A 386 65.32 -28.52 -35.94
CA GLU A 386 65.52 -27.61 -37.07
C GLU A 386 66.83 -26.81 -36.98
N GLY A 387 67.27 -26.48 -35.76
CA GLY A 387 68.54 -25.80 -35.50
C GLY A 387 69.77 -26.70 -35.67
N GLU A 388 69.61 -28.00 -35.45
CA GLU A 388 70.66 -29.03 -35.59
C GLU A 388 70.69 -29.68 -37.00
N THR A 389 69.69 -29.44 -37.84
CA THR A 389 69.58 -30.04 -39.19
C THR A 389 70.30 -29.18 -40.24
N ASP A 390 71.15 -29.82 -41.05
CA ASP A 390 71.84 -29.17 -42.18
C ASP A 390 70.86 -28.59 -43.21
N ASP A 391 71.20 -27.44 -43.80
CA ASP A 391 70.34 -26.72 -44.74
C ASP A 391 69.94 -27.55 -45.97
N SER A 392 70.80 -28.48 -46.40
CA SER A 392 70.53 -29.40 -47.52
C SER A 392 69.53 -30.51 -47.19
N GLU A 393 69.19 -30.71 -45.90
CA GLU A 393 68.26 -31.74 -45.43
C GLU A 393 66.94 -31.18 -44.90
N LYS A 394 66.84 -29.87 -44.65
CA LYS A 394 65.62 -29.19 -44.17
C LYS A 394 64.38 -29.42 -45.04
N TRP A 395 64.54 -29.71 -46.34
CA TRP A 395 63.42 -30.06 -47.22
C TRP A 395 62.66 -31.31 -46.77
N ARG A 396 63.32 -32.26 -46.09
CA ARG A 396 62.67 -33.46 -45.53
C ARG A 396 61.74 -33.12 -44.37
N LEU A 397 62.17 -32.19 -43.51
CA LEU A 397 61.35 -31.69 -42.39
C LEU A 397 60.11 -30.95 -42.91
N LYS A 398 60.28 -30.12 -43.96
CA LYS A 398 59.17 -29.46 -44.66
C LYS A 398 58.19 -30.46 -45.28
N GLN A 399 58.69 -31.51 -45.94
CA GLN A 399 57.86 -32.56 -46.52
C GLN A 399 57.06 -33.33 -45.46
N GLN A 400 57.66 -33.60 -44.30
CA GLN A 400 56.99 -34.26 -43.18
C GLN A 400 55.93 -33.37 -42.53
N ALA A 401 56.19 -32.07 -42.38
CA ALA A 401 55.21 -31.09 -41.89
C ALA A 401 54.03 -30.95 -42.87
N GLN A 402 54.29 -30.97 -44.17
CA GLN A 402 53.28 -30.89 -45.23
C GLN A 402 52.38 -32.13 -45.30
N ALA A 403 52.86 -33.30 -44.85
CA ALA A 403 52.00 -34.49 -44.69
C ALA A 403 51.00 -34.33 -43.52
N LEU A 404 51.30 -33.47 -42.55
CA LEU A 404 50.47 -33.18 -41.38
C LEU A 404 49.52 -31.99 -41.62
N ALA A 405 50.01 -30.94 -42.27
CA ALA A 405 49.23 -29.78 -42.69
C ALA A 405 48.74 -30.00 -44.12
N ARG A 406 47.45 -30.34 -44.30
CA ARG A 406 46.79 -30.72 -45.57
C ARG A 406 46.94 -29.68 -46.71
N GLY A 407 48.13 -29.54 -47.28
CA GLY A 407 48.42 -28.64 -48.40
C GLY A 407 48.29 -29.35 -49.75
N LEU A 408 47.67 -28.70 -50.73
CA LEU A 408 47.41 -29.25 -52.07
C LEU A 408 48.56 -29.02 -53.07
N VAL A 409 49.57 -28.18 -52.74
CA VAL A 409 50.69 -27.82 -53.64
C VAL A 409 52.05 -27.92 -52.93
N PRO A 410 53.06 -28.60 -53.51
CA PRO A 410 54.39 -28.82 -52.90
C PRO A 410 55.21 -27.56 -52.58
N GLU A 411 55.01 -26.45 -53.30
CA GLU A 411 55.81 -25.22 -53.16
C GLU A 411 55.50 -24.42 -51.88
N ASP A 412 54.37 -24.68 -51.21
CA ASP A 412 53.94 -23.97 -49.98
C ASP A 412 54.42 -24.66 -48.68
N ALA A 413 55.45 -25.53 -48.76
CA ALA A 413 55.90 -26.32 -47.63
C ALA A 413 56.65 -25.46 -46.58
N GLU A 414 55.99 -25.25 -45.43
CA GLU A 414 56.53 -24.52 -44.28
C GLU A 414 57.35 -25.44 -43.35
N MET A 415 58.19 -24.84 -42.49
CA MET A 415 58.90 -25.61 -41.47
C MET A 415 57.90 -26.12 -40.41
N PRO A 416 58.16 -27.29 -39.78
CA PRO A 416 57.35 -27.78 -38.67
C PRO A 416 57.09 -26.72 -37.58
N THR A 417 58.10 -25.92 -37.22
CA THR A 417 57.96 -24.84 -36.22
C THR A 417 56.92 -23.79 -36.64
N ASP A 418 56.93 -23.32 -37.89
CA ASP A 418 55.97 -22.35 -38.42
C ASP A 418 54.53 -22.90 -38.37
N VAL A 419 54.34 -24.17 -38.75
CA VAL A 419 53.04 -24.85 -38.69
C VAL A 419 52.55 -24.97 -37.25
N ILE A 420 53.43 -25.38 -36.32
CA ILE A 420 53.10 -25.51 -34.90
C ILE A 420 52.76 -24.14 -34.29
N GLU A 421 53.47 -23.08 -34.65
CA GLU A 421 53.17 -21.72 -34.17
C GLU A 421 51.81 -21.21 -34.66
N LYS A 422 51.42 -21.52 -35.91
CA LYS A 422 50.09 -21.21 -36.43
C LYS A 422 48.98 -21.99 -35.71
N GLU A 423 49.17 -23.29 -35.49
CA GLU A 423 48.22 -24.14 -34.75
C GLU A 423 48.10 -23.68 -33.29
N LEU A 424 49.21 -23.35 -32.64
CA LEU A 424 49.24 -22.83 -31.27
C LEU A 424 48.52 -21.48 -31.19
N SER A 425 48.71 -20.60 -32.18
CA SER A 425 47.97 -19.35 -32.31
C SER A 425 46.47 -19.58 -32.51
N HIS A 426 46.08 -20.58 -33.32
CA HIS A 426 44.68 -20.97 -33.51
C HIS A 426 44.05 -21.48 -32.22
N PHE A 427 44.65 -22.47 -31.55
CA PHE A 427 44.09 -23.03 -30.32
C PHE A 427 44.07 -22.04 -29.16
N ARG A 428 45.06 -21.14 -29.05
CA ARG A 428 45.00 -20.05 -28.06
C ARG A 428 43.82 -19.11 -28.31
N ARG A 429 43.53 -18.75 -29.57
CA ARG A 429 42.33 -17.97 -29.91
C ARG A 429 41.04 -18.72 -29.57
N GLN A 430 40.95 -20.01 -29.91
CA GLN A 430 39.79 -20.84 -29.58
C GLN A 430 39.59 -20.98 -28.06
N MET A 431 40.68 -21.17 -27.31
CA MET A 431 40.66 -21.21 -25.85
C MET A 431 40.17 -19.89 -25.26
N ASN A 432 40.71 -18.75 -25.69
CA ASN A 432 40.27 -17.44 -25.19
C ASN A 432 38.79 -17.18 -25.53
N GLN A 433 38.37 -17.48 -26.76
CA GLN A 433 36.96 -17.35 -27.15
C GLN A 433 36.06 -18.25 -26.31
N SER A 434 36.44 -19.52 -26.12
CA SER A 434 35.72 -20.49 -25.29
C SER A 434 35.61 -20.01 -23.84
N GLN A 435 36.71 -19.50 -23.27
CA GLN A 435 36.74 -18.94 -21.92
C GLN A 435 35.78 -17.77 -21.77
N GLU A 436 35.92 -16.74 -22.60
CA GLU A 436 35.12 -15.51 -22.50
C GLU A 436 33.63 -15.78 -22.77
N ALA A 437 33.32 -16.55 -23.81
CA ALA A 437 31.95 -16.87 -24.18
C ALA A 437 31.28 -17.77 -23.13
N SER A 438 31.95 -18.85 -22.70
CA SER A 438 31.40 -19.75 -21.69
C SER A 438 31.19 -19.04 -20.35
N ALA A 439 32.21 -18.33 -19.85
CA ALA A 439 32.11 -17.60 -18.58
C ALA A 439 31.01 -16.54 -18.61
N SER A 440 30.86 -15.81 -19.72
CA SER A 440 29.78 -14.84 -19.89
C SER A 440 28.39 -15.48 -19.84
N GLN A 441 28.22 -16.62 -20.50
CA GLN A 441 26.94 -17.35 -20.50
C GLN A 441 26.60 -17.93 -19.12
N TRP A 442 27.59 -18.45 -18.39
CA TRP A 442 27.39 -18.87 -16.99
C TRP A 442 27.02 -17.70 -16.07
N ALA A 443 27.65 -16.53 -16.25
CA ALA A 443 27.30 -15.31 -15.51
C ALA A 443 25.86 -14.85 -15.80
N GLN A 444 25.43 -14.86 -17.07
CA GLN A 444 24.04 -14.51 -17.46
C GLN A 444 23.02 -15.50 -16.88
N ALA A 445 23.37 -16.79 -16.83
CA ALA A 445 22.53 -17.79 -16.19
C ALA A 445 22.38 -17.50 -14.69
N GLU A 446 23.47 -17.23 -13.98
CA GLU A 446 23.40 -16.92 -12.54
C GLU A 446 22.71 -15.59 -12.26
N GLU A 447 22.85 -14.56 -13.11
CA GLU A 447 22.12 -13.31 -12.98
C GLU A 447 20.60 -13.50 -13.13
N SER A 448 20.16 -14.35 -14.05
CA SER A 448 18.75 -14.71 -14.20
C SER A 448 18.23 -15.44 -12.95
N MET A 449 19.05 -16.32 -12.40
CA MET A 449 18.74 -17.09 -11.18
C MET A 449 18.69 -16.19 -9.94
N GLU A 450 19.62 -15.25 -9.81
CA GLU A 450 19.61 -14.23 -8.78
C GLU A 450 18.37 -13.34 -8.87
N THR A 451 17.95 -12.98 -10.09
CA THR A 451 16.71 -12.23 -10.29
C THR A 451 15.50 -13.03 -9.84
N ILE A 452 15.42 -14.34 -10.14
CA ILE A 452 14.32 -15.22 -9.69
C ILE A 452 14.14 -15.17 -8.16
N ARG A 453 15.23 -15.17 -7.39
CA ARG A 453 15.21 -15.13 -5.92
C ARG A 453 14.55 -13.86 -5.36
N HIS A 454 14.51 -12.81 -6.17
CA HIS A 454 13.98 -11.49 -5.84
C HIS A 454 12.72 -11.11 -6.62
N VAL A 455 12.14 -12.04 -7.38
CA VAL A 455 10.84 -11.83 -8.03
C VAL A 455 9.74 -11.76 -6.97
N GLN A 456 9.02 -10.64 -6.93
CA GLN A 456 7.86 -10.46 -6.07
C GLN A 456 6.72 -9.75 -6.80
N SER A 457 5.48 -10.16 -6.54
CA SER A 457 4.30 -9.41 -7.00
C SER A 457 4.32 -7.99 -6.42
N ALA A 458 4.03 -6.99 -7.25
CA ALA A 458 3.97 -5.59 -6.83
C ALA A 458 2.99 -5.38 -5.67
N GLU A 459 1.87 -6.11 -5.67
CA GLU A 459 0.88 -6.07 -4.58
C GLU A 459 1.48 -6.50 -3.25
N ASN A 460 2.13 -7.67 -3.21
CA ASN A 460 2.75 -8.19 -1.99
C ASN A 460 3.88 -7.25 -1.52
N TYR A 461 4.70 -6.73 -2.45
CA TYR A 461 5.77 -5.81 -2.11
C TYR A 461 5.22 -4.50 -1.53
N ALA A 462 4.21 -3.92 -2.19
CA ALA A 462 3.58 -2.68 -1.75
C ALA A 462 2.97 -2.82 -0.35
N LEU A 463 2.22 -3.91 -0.10
CA LEU A 463 1.64 -4.18 1.22
C LEU A 463 2.69 -4.30 2.33
N ASP A 464 3.77 -5.05 2.08
CA ASP A 464 4.88 -5.17 3.03
C ASP A 464 5.48 -3.79 3.36
N GLU A 465 5.66 -2.95 2.34
CA GLU A 465 6.17 -1.58 2.51
C GLU A 465 5.17 -0.66 3.23
N SER A 466 3.87 -0.75 2.93
CA SER A 466 2.81 0.03 3.59
C SER A 466 2.69 -0.34 5.06
N PHE A 467 2.66 -1.63 5.41
CA PHE A 467 2.57 -2.07 6.80
C PHE A 467 3.75 -1.56 7.64
N ASP A 468 4.95 -1.61 7.09
CA ASP A 468 6.15 -1.05 7.73
C ASP A 468 6.08 0.47 7.87
N ALA A 469 5.56 1.19 6.87
CA ALA A 469 5.41 2.64 6.94
C ALA A 469 4.37 3.08 7.99
N TYR A 470 3.19 2.45 7.99
CA TYR A 470 2.15 2.72 8.97
C TYR A 470 2.62 2.35 10.38
N ALA A 471 3.32 1.23 10.57
CA ALA A 471 3.90 0.89 11.86
C ALA A 471 4.85 1.98 12.37
N LYS A 472 5.77 2.47 11.52
CA LYS A 472 6.69 3.57 11.89
C LYS A 472 5.95 4.85 12.26
N ALA A 473 4.89 5.20 11.53
CA ALA A 473 4.06 6.36 11.85
C ALA A 473 3.30 6.18 13.18
N GLY A 474 2.73 5.00 13.40
CA GLY A 474 2.07 4.63 14.66
C GLY A 474 3.02 4.63 15.86
N MET A 475 4.26 4.15 15.67
CA MET A 475 5.32 4.20 16.68
C MET A 475 5.65 5.65 17.09
N ASN A 476 5.75 6.55 16.12
CA ASN A 476 5.95 7.97 16.41
C ASN A 476 4.74 8.55 17.18
N ALA A 477 3.51 8.27 16.75
CA ALA A 477 2.30 8.71 17.45
C ALA A 477 2.23 8.18 18.91
N TRP A 478 2.64 6.93 19.13
CA TRP A 478 2.75 6.34 20.47
C TRP A 478 3.79 7.06 21.34
N GLU A 479 4.96 7.36 20.80
CA GLU A 479 6.03 8.06 21.52
C GLU A 479 5.58 9.46 21.97
N HIS A 480 4.90 10.21 21.11
CA HIS A 480 4.31 11.51 21.46
C HIS A 480 3.18 11.39 22.48
N THR A 481 2.30 10.40 22.33
CA THR A 481 1.24 10.12 23.31
C THR A 481 1.83 9.88 24.70
N ARG A 482 2.83 9.02 24.81
CA ARG A 482 3.52 8.73 26.07
C ARG A 482 4.20 9.97 26.65
N SER A 483 4.75 10.85 25.81
CA SER A 483 5.37 12.10 26.25
C SER A 483 4.33 13.07 26.84
N LEU A 484 3.21 13.27 26.15
CA LEU A 484 2.11 14.12 26.61
C LEU A 484 1.45 13.60 27.89
N GLU A 485 1.31 12.27 28.01
CA GLU A 485 0.78 11.63 29.22
C GLU A 485 1.64 11.95 30.44
N LYS A 486 2.97 11.82 30.31
CA LYS A 486 3.92 12.19 31.38
C LYS A 486 3.87 13.66 31.76
N GLN A 487 3.52 14.53 30.81
CA GLN A 487 3.39 15.98 31.04
C GLN A 487 2.01 16.37 31.60
N GLY A 488 1.06 15.43 31.71
CA GLY A 488 -0.32 15.73 32.10
C GLY A 488 -1.07 16.59 31.07
N GLN A 489 -0.62 16.59 29.81
CA GLN A 489 -1.18 17.40 28.74
C GLN A 489 -2.01 16.59 27.74
N LEU A 490 -1.94 15.25 27.81
CA LEU A 490 -2.66 14.37 26.91
C LEU A 490 -4.17 14.54 27.05
N LYS A 491 -4.85 14.90 25.95
CA LYS A 491 -6.31 14.90 25.87
C LYS A 491 -6.85 13.54 25.42
N LYS A 492 -6.25 13.00 24.36
CA LYS A 492 -6.58 11.70 23.76
C LYS A 492 -5.30 11.09 23.17
N PRO A 493 -5.15 9.76 23.12
CA PRO A 493 -4.07 9.15 22.35
C PRO A 493 -4.01 9.69 20.93
N ILE A 494 -2.80 9.94 20.43
CA ILE A 494 -2.58 10.31 19.04
C ILE A 494 -2.65 9.05 18.20
N ALA A 495 -3.49 8.99 17.18
CA ALA A 495 -3.61 7.81 16.33
C ALA A 495 -3.41 8.19 14.86
N VAL A 496 -2.64 7.41 14.11
CA VAL A 496 -2.59 7.56 12.65
C VAL A 496 -3.84 6.88 12.10
N ALA A 497 -4.67 7.66 11.40
CA ALA A 497 -5.99 7.26 10.94
C ALA A 497 -6.00 7.14 9.41
N MET A 498 -5.97 5.89 8.91
CA MET A 498 -5.93 5.58 7.48
C MET A 498 -7.29 5.83 6.85
N GLU A 499 -7.34 6.67 5.83
CA GLU A 499 -8.58 7.06 5.17
C GLU A 499 -8.81 6.30 3.87
N ASN A 500 -9.99 5.69 3.70
CA ASN A 500 -10.42 5.18 2.39
C ASN A 500 -10.60 6.33 1.42
N LEU A 501 -9.92 6.27 0.27
CA LEU A 501 -9.90 7.38 -0.68
C LEU A 501 -10.50 6.98 -2.04
N PHE A 502 -9.67 6.70 -3.05
CA PHE A 502 -10.15 6.48 -4.41
C PHE A 502 -10.29 5.00 -4.76
N PRO A 503 -11.45 4.54 -5.28
CA PRO A 503 -11.67 3.14 -5.65
C PRO A 503 -10.60 2.53 -6.57
N GLU A 504 -9.95 3.36 -7.39
CA GLU A 504 -8.90 3.01 -8.35
C GLU A 504 -7.59 2.53 -7.68
N SER A 505 -7.39 2.92 -6.43
CA SER A 505 -6.18 2.60 -5.66
C SER A 505 -6.50 1.68 -4.48
N TYR A 506 -5.53 0.83 -4.11
CA TYR A 506 -5.65 -0.10 -2.99
C TYR A 506 -5.75 0.65 -1.66
N GLY A 507 -6.68 0.22 -0.80
CA GLY A 507 -6.96 0.81 0.52
C GLY A 507 -8.27 1.60 0.57
N SER A 508 -8.92 1.78 -0.57
CA SER A 508 -10.22 2.46 -0.70
C SER A 508 -11.43 1.54 -0.44
N HIS A 509 -11.28 0.24 -0.65
CA HIS A 509 -12.33 -0.74 -0.34
C HIS A 509 -12.31 -1.07 1.16
N PRO A 510 -13.47 -1.24 1.84
CA PRO A 510 -13.51 -1.62 3.26
C PRO A 510 -12.62 -2.81 3.65
N ASP A 511 -12.60 -3.89 2.84
CA ASP A 511 -11.75 -5.06 3.11
C ASP A 511 -10.25 -4.76 2.97
N GLU A 512 -9.88 -3.88 2.05
CA GLU A 512 -8.49 -3.46 1.83
C GLU A 512 -8.04 -2.54 2.97
N LEU A 513 -8.90 -1.63 3.42
CA LEU A 513 -8.65 -0.76 4.57
C LEU A 513 -8.45 -1.57 5.85
N MET A 514 -9.27 -2.59 6.09
CA MET A 514 -9.08 -3.51 7.21
C MET A 514 -7.72 -4.19 7.14
N THR A 515 -7.34 -4.66 5.95
CA THR A 515 -6.03 -5.29 5.72
C THR A 515 -4.88 -4.34 6.03
N LEU A 516 -4.96 -3.07 5.61
CA LEU A 516 -3.94 -2.05 5.92
C LEU A 516 -3.81 -1.79 7.42
N VAL A 517 -4.94 -1.61 8.12
CA VAL A 517 -4.93 -1.36 9.57
C VAL A 517 -4.40 -2.57 10.34
N GLU A 518 -4.90 -3.78 10.04
CA GLU A 518 -4.47 -5.00 10.72
C GLU A 518 -3.00 -5.34 10.43
N GLY A 519 -2.55 -5.19 9.18
CA GLY A 519 -1.16 -5.40 8.79
C GLY A 519 -0.21 -4.40 9.47
N GLY A 520 -0.57 -3.11 9.48
CA GLY A 520 0.17 -2.08 10.20
C GLY A 520 0.23 -2.36 11.71
N ARG A 521 -0.88 -2.79 12.32
CA ARG A 521 -0.94 -3.18 13.74
C ARG A 521 -0.03 -4.36 14.06
N LYS A 522 -0.06 -5.43 13.25
CA LYS A 522 0.82 -6.61 13.40
C LYS A 522 2.28 -6.19 13.35
N LYS A 523 2.65 -5.32 12.41
CA LYS A 523 4.03 -4.83 12.26
C LYS A 523 4.45 -3.92 13.43
N MET A 524 3.59 -3.01 13.88
CA MET A 524 3.85 -2.16 15.06
C MET A 524 3.99 -2.99 16.35
N GLN A 525 3.13 -4.00 16.54
CA GLN A 525 3.22 -4.92 17.68
C GLN A 525 4.58 -5.63 17.70
N GLN A 526 5.05 -6.14 16.56
CA GLN A 526 6.37 -6.77 16.44
C GLN A 526 7.50 -5.81 16.85
N GLU A 527 7.47 -4.56 16.39
CA GLU A 527 8.47 -3.56 16.76
C GLU A 527 8.46 -3.23 18.26
N LEU A 528 7.27 -3.11 18.86
CA LEU A 528 7.13 -2.87 20.30
C LEU A 528 7.66 -4.05 21.13
N MET A 529 7.39 -5.29 20.71
CA MET A 529 7.90 -6.49 21.37
C MET A 529 9.43 -6.59 21.26
N GLN A 530 10.01 -6.23 20.10
CA GLN A 530 11.47 -6.14 19.95
C GLN A 530 12.10 -5.11 20.88
N ARG A 531 11.35 -4.07 21.28
CA ARG A 531 11.76 -3.08 22.30
C ARG A 531 11.47 -3.53 23.74
N GLY A 532 11.06 -4.79 23.95
CA GLY A 532 10.86 -5.39 25.26
C GLY A 532 9.45 -5.23 25.85
N MET A 533 8.47 -4.77 25.06
CA MET A 533 7.07 -4.70 25.50
C MET A 533 6.41 -6.08 25.50
N ASP A 534 5.54 -6.35 26.47
CA ASP A 534 4.73 -7.58 26.50
C ASP A 534 3.79 -7.66 25.28
N ALA A 535 3.52 -8.87 24.79
CA ALA A 535 2.74 -9.09 23.57
C ALA A 535 1.33 -8.48 23.65
N LYS A 536 0.66 -8.57 24.80
CA LYS A 536 -0.71 -8.07 24.99
C LYS A 536 -0.72 -6.54 25.10
N GLU A 537 0.29 -5.97 25.78
CA GLU A 537 0.45 -4.52 25.83
C GLU A 537 0.77 -3.95 24.44
N ALA A 538 1.67 -4.60 23.70
CA ALA A 538 2.05 -4.21 22.35
C ALA A 538 0.85 -4.23 21.38
N GLU A 539 0.01 -5.26 21.46
CA GLU A 539 -1.23 -5.35 20.70
C GLU A 539 -2.17 -4.18 21.03
N HIS A 540 -2.37 -3.91 22.32
CA HIS A 540 -3.24 -2.81 22.76
C HIS A 540 -2.73 -1.44 22.29
N LYS A 541 -1.42 -1.19 22.36
CA LYS A 541 -0.81 0.05 21.84
C LYS A 541 -0.96 0.15 20.32
N ALA A 542 -0.75 -0.94 19.58
CA ALA A 542 -0.97 -0.95 18.14
C ALA A 542 -2.43 -0.61 17.78
N GLN A 543 -3.41 -1.21 18.48
CA GLN A 543 -4.83 -0.91 18.30
C GLN A 543 -5.18 0.55 18.60
N GLN A 544 -4.55 1.14 19.61
CA GLN A 544 -4.77 2.53 20.02
C GLN A 544 -4.18 3.55 19.02
N HIS A 545 -3.07 3.22 18.36
CA HIS A 545 -2.27 4.16 17.57
C HIS A 545 -2.42 3.99 16.05
N LEU A 546 -3.03 2.90 15.59
CA LEU A 546 -3.37 2.67 14.18
C LEU A 546 -4.85 2.36 14.06
N VAL A 547 -5.59 3.27 13.42
CA VAL A 547 -7.03 3.20 13.22
C VAL A 547 -7.37 3.58 11.78
N ALA A 548 -8.64 3.45 11.41
CA ALA A 548 -9.15 4.03 10.17
C ALA A 548 -9.89 5.35 10.42
N THR A 549 -9.73 6.30 9.49
CA THR A 549 -10.75 7.30 9.19
C THR A 549 -11.65 6.70 8.13
N PHE A 550 -12.95 6.68 8.37
CA PHE A 550 -13.89 6.21 7.37
C PHE A 550 -14.66 7.37 6.77
N ASP A 551 -14.45 7.60 5.49
CA ASP A 551 -15.14 8.63 4.71
C ASP A 551 -16.35 8.02 3.97
N THR A 552 -17.51 8.62 4.20
CA THR A 552 -18.77 8.14 3.63
C THR A 552 -18.94 8.44 2.14
N GLY A 553 -18.39 9.55 1.66
CA GLY A 553 -18.45 9.96 0.27
C GLY A 553 -17.53 9.11 -0.60
N HIS A 554 -16.29 8.89 -0.15
CA HIS A 554 -15.32 8.04 -0.81
C HIS A 554 -15.84 6.60 -0.99
N LEU A 555 -16.57 6.05 -0.01
CA LEU A 555 -17.22 4.74 -0.19
C LEU A 555 -18.32 4.79 -1.26
N ASN A 556 -19.11 5.87 -1.33
CA ASN A 556 -20.17 5.99 -2.32
C ASN A 556 -19.63 6.09 -3.76
N MET A 557 -18.38 6.52 -3.96
CA MET A 557 -17.72 6.49 -5.27
C MET A 557 -17.61 5.08 -5.87
N TRP A 558 -17.75 4.01 -5.09
CA TRP A 558 -17.80 2.64 -5.63
C TRP A 558 -19.06 2.38 -6.47
N ARG A 559 -20.10 3.21 -6.34
CA ARG A 559 -21.37 3.08 -7.07
C ARG A 559 -21.16 3.05 -8.58
N LYS A 560 -20.25 3.88 -9.13
CA LYS A 560 -19.96 3.90 -10.59
C LYS A 560 -19.38 2.60 -11.12
N TYR A 561 -18.81 1.74 -10.26
CA TYR A 561 -18.21 0.46 -10.65
C TYR A 561 -19.12 -0.74 -10.42
N TRP A 562 -20.29 -0.52 -9.80
CA TRP A 562 -21.28 -1.55 -9.51
C TRP A 562 -21.95 -2.11 -10.77
N GLN A 563 -21.90 -3.43 -10.92
CA GLN A 563 -22.55 -4.19 -11.98
C GLN A 563 -23.95 -4.60 -11.50
N GLY A 564 -24.91 -3.70 -11.71
CA GLY A 564 -26.32 -3.92 -11.41
C GLY A 564 -26.93 -5.08 -12.22
N ASP A 565 -28.03 -5.65 -11.71
CA ASP A 565 -28.81 -6.63 -12.45
C ASP A 565 -29.51 -5.93 -13.63
N PRO A 566 -29.27 -6.36 -14.89
CA PRO A 566 -29.89 -5.74 -16.06
C PRO A 566 -31.42 -5.87 -16.09
N ASN A 567 -31.99 -6.77 -15.27
CA ASN A 567 -33.43 -6.96 -15.16
C ASN A 567 -34.09 -6.06 -14.10
N LYS A 568 -33.30 -5.31 -13.32
CA LYS A 568 -33.78 -4.39 -12.28
C LYS A 568 -33.79 -2.95 -12.77
N THR A 569 -34.67 -2.14 -12.19
CA THR A 569 -34.65 -0.69 -12.38
C THR A 569 -33.40 -0.07 -11.74
N ILE A 570 -33.05 1.15 -12.15
CA ILE A 570 -31.93 1.91 -11.56
C ILE A 570 -32.10 2.01 -10.03
N ASN A 571 -33.28 2.39 -9.56
CA ASN A 571 -33.57 2.53 -8.12
C ASN A 571 -33.47 1.20 -7.36
N GLU A 572 -33.79 0.07 -7.99
CA GLU A 572 -33.63 -1.25 -7.36
C GLU A 572 -32.15 -1.64 -7.27
N ASN A 573 -31.37 -1.38 -8.32
CA ASN A 573 -29.93 -1.59 -8.32
C ASN A 573 -29.21 -0.67 -7.31
N ASP A 574 -29.66 0.59 -7.18
CA ASP A 574 -29.14 1.52 -6.17
C ASP A 574 -29.39 1.01 -4.76
N LYS A 575 -30.57 0.44 -4.48
CA LYS A 575 -30.87 -0.17 -3.18
C LYS A 575 -30.05 -1.41 -2.91
N ASP A 576 -29.75 -2.21 -3.92
CA ASP A 576 -28.85 -3.36 -3.79
C ASP A 576 -27.42 -2.91 -3.43
N PHE A 577 -26.94 -1.85 -4.07
CA PHE A 577 -25.65 -1.25 -3.74
C PHE A 577 -25.65 -0.66 -2.32
N ASP A 578 -26.69 0.07 -1.91
CA ASP A 578 -26.80 0.60 -0.55
C ASP A 578 -26.79 -0.53 0.48
N LYS A 579 -27.48 -1.65 0.19
CA LYS A 579 -27.46 -2.83 1.06
C LYS A 579 -26.06 -3.42 1.18
N TRP A 580 -25.33 -3.54 0.07
CA TRP A 580 -23.94 -3.99 0.07
C TRP A 580 -23.05 -3.05 0.88
N MET A 581 -23.17 -1.74 0.65
CA MET A 581 -22.42 -0.70 1.33
C MET A 581 -22.63 -0.76 2.85
N LEU A 582 -23.88 -0.76 3.29
CA LEU A 582 -24.22 -0.83 4.71
C LEU A 582 -23.77 -2.16 5.35
N GLY A 583 -23.79 -3.26 4.60
CA GLY A 583 -23.21 -4.53 5.04
C GLY A 583 -21.71 -4.41 5.33
N LYS A 584 -20.94 -3.80 4.42
CA LYS A 584 -19.50 -3.57 4.60
C LYS A 584 -19.19 -2.59 5.74
N VAL A 585 -20.05 -1.59 5.94
CA VAL A 585 -19.95 -0.68 7.08
C VAL A 585 -20.20 -1.40 8.41
N GLU A 586 -21.18 -2.31 8.47
CA GLU A 586 -21.43 -3.12 9.67
C GLU A 586 -20.21 -4.00 10.01
N GLU A 587 -19.58 -4.65 9.02
CA GLU A 587 -18.35 -5.43 9.21
C GLU A 587 -17.21 -4.59 9.80
N LEU A 588 -16.97 -3.39 9.26
CA LEU A 588 -15.98 -2.43 9.78
C LEU A 588 -16.27 -2.00 11.23
N ALA A 589 -17.55 -1.72 11.52
CA ALA A 589 -18.00 -1.26 12.82
C ALA A 589 -17.84 -2.37 13.90
N GLU A 590 -18.18 -3.62 13.58
CA GLU A 590 -18.02 -4.78 14.46
C GLU A 590 -16.56 -5.02 14.85
N LYS A 591 -15.64 -4.87 13.89
CA LYS A 591 -14.20 -5.01 14.14
C LYS A 591 -13.57 -3.85 14.91
N LYS A 592 -14.28 -2.73 15.11
CA LYS A 592 -13.79 -1.54 15.84
C LYS A 592 -12.46 -1.01 15.29
N ILE A 593 -12.31 -1.04 13.97
CA ILE A 593 -11.14 -0.51 13.26
C ILE A 593 -11.24 1.00 13.06
N VAL A 594 -12.45 1.51 12.89
CA VAL A 594 -12.73 2.93 12.64
C VAL A 594 -12.64 3.73 13.93
N GLY A 595 -11.70 4.68 13.97
CA GLY A 595 -11.50 5.62 15.07
C GLY A 595 -11.99 7.03 14.77
N HIS A 596 -12.18 7.37 13.49
CA HIS A 596 -12.53 8.70 13.00
C HIS A 596 -13.52 8.61 11.84
N LEU A 597 -14.42 9.58 11.69
CA LEU A 597 -15.40 9.61 10.61
C LEU A 597 -15.34 10.93 9.85
N HIS A 598 -15.27 10.84 8.53
CA HIS A 598 -15.57 11.96 7.64
C HIS A 598 -16.98 11.77 7.08
N LEU A 599 -17.80 12.81 7.24
CA LEU A 599 -19.20 12.85 6.85
C LEU A 599 -19.32 13.66 5.58
N VAL A 600 -19.35 12.93 4.47
CA VAL A 600 -19.33 13.48 3.12
C VAL A 600 -20.43 12.85 2.28
N ASP A 601 -21.10 13.68 1.47
CA ASP A 601 -22.13 13.25 0.54
C ASP A 601 -21.69 13.49 -0.90
N ASN A 602 -22.20 12.69 -1.84
CA ASN A 602 -22.01 12.85 -3.28
C ASN A 602 -23.04 12.01 -4.03
N TYR A 603 -22.92 11.92 -5.37
CA TYR A 603 -23.80 11.09 -6.21
C TYR A 603 -23.20 9.72 -6.59
N GLY A 604 -21.99 9.41 -6.11
CA GLY A 604 -21.29 8.15 -6.35
C GLY A 604 -20.45 8.09 -7.63
N TYR A 605 -20.19 9.23 -8.28
CA TYR A 605 -19.37 9.34 -9.50
C TYR A 605 -17.98 9.92 -9.26
N GLN A 606 -17.92 11.02 -8.50
CA GLN A 606 -16.71 11.78 -8.24
C GLN A 606 -16.65 12.17 -6.76
N ASP A 607 -15.48 12.63 -6.37
CA ASP A 607 -15.21 13.11 -5.03
C ASP A 607 -15.72 14.55 -4.83
N ASP A 608 -17.04 14.71 -4.90
CA ASP A 608 -17.68 16.04 -4.97
C ASP A 608 -17.70 16.78 -3.63
N HIS A 609 -17.66 16.05 -2.51
CA HIS A 609 -17.72 16.62 -1.17
C HIS A 609 -18.91 17.57 -0.92
N LEU A 610 -20.12 17.08 -1.18
CA LEU A 610 -21.37 17.77 -0.84
C LEU A 610 -21.66 17.64 0.67
N ALA A 611 -22.44 18.58 1.20
CA ALA A 611 -22.90 18.51 2.57
C ALA A 611 -23.82 17.28 2.79
N PRO A 612 -23.69 16.55 3.92
CA PRO A 612 -24.58 15.47 4.29
C PRO A 612 -26.07 15.79 4.13
N GLY A 613 -26.75 15.01 3.29
CA GLY A 613 -28.18 15.14 2.99
C GLY A 613 -28.49 15.80 1.64
N GLU A 614 -27.47 16.22 0.88
CA GLU A 614 -27.62 16.87 -0.43
C GLU A 614 -27.29 15.94 -1.61
N GLY A 615 -26.78 14.74 -1.34
CA GLY A 615 -26.49 13.71 -2.34
C GLY A 615 -27.31 12.42 -2.11
N ASN A 616 -26.76 11.29 -2.52
CA ASN A 616 -27.38 9.97 -2.36
C ASN A 616 -26.60 9.04 -1.41
N THR A 617 -25.56 9.52 -0.72
CA THR A 617 -24.85 8.72 0.27
C THR A 617 -25.74 8.49 1.51
N PRO A 618 -25.91 7.25 2.00
CA PRO A 618 -26.73 6.95 3.18
C PRO A 618 -26.03 7.32 4.51
N VAL A 619 -25.51 8.55 4.63
CA VAL A 619 -24.68 9.03 5.76
C VAL A 619 -25.33 8.77 7.12
N LYS A 620 -26.64 9.04 7.24
CA LYS A 620 -27.38 8.85 8.50
C LYS A 620 -27.43 7.39 8.94
N ASP A 621 -27.56 6.47 7.99
CA ASP A 621 -27.64 5.03 8.27
C ASP A 621 -26.25 4.48 8.62
N ILE A 622 -25.21 4.94 7.92
CA ILE A 622 -23.81 4.63 8.23
C ILE A 622 -23.45 5.05 9.66
N VAL A 623 -23.77 6.29 10.05
CA VAL A 623 -23.51 6.77 11.42
C VAL A 623 -24.31 5.97 12.45
N ARG A 624 -25.56 5.59 12.14
CA ARG A 624 -26.37 4.73 13.02
C ARG A 624 -25.70 3.39 13.27
N ILE A 625 -25.14 2.76 12.24
CA ILE A 625 -24.39 1.50 12.36
C ILE A 625 -23.18 1.67 13.27
N PHE A 626 -22.34 2.68 13.05
CA PHE A 626 -21.19 2.92 13.91
C PHE A 626 -21.59 3.20 15.37
N LYS A 627 -22.61 4.03 15.61
CA LYS A 627 -23.12 4.32 16.96
C LYS A 627 -23.69 3.06 17.64
N LYS A 628 -24.43 2.21 16.91
CA LYS A 628 -24.93 0.92 17.40
C LYS A 628 -23.79 0.03 17.91
N HIS A 629 -22.63 0.05 17.26
CA HIS A 629 -21.42 -0.70 17.67
C HIS A 629 -20.51 0.06 18.65
N GLY A 630 -20.99 1.18 19.22
CA GLY A 630 -20.33 1.89 20.31
C GLY A 630 -19.28 2.91 19.87
N TYR A 631 -19.35 3.39 18.62
CA TYR A 631 -18.47 4.45 18.13
C TYR A 631 -18.62 5.76 18.94
N LYS A 632 -17.48 6.34 19.32
CA LYS A 632 -17.38 7.56 20.14
C LYS A 632 -16.35 8.56 19.60
N GLY A 633 -15.78 8.30 18.43
CA GLY A 633 -14.80 9.18 17.80
C GLY A 633 -15.44 10.46 17.26
N GLU A 634 -14.59 11.35 16.78
CA GLU A 634 -14.97 12.60 16.14
C GLU A 634 -15.61 12.35 14.76
N MET A 635 -16.69 13.06 14.48
CA MET A 635 -17.36 13.05 13.18
C MET A 635 -17.16 14.42 12.54
N ILE A 636 -16.45 14.47 11.42
CA ILE A 636 -16.04 15.71 10.76
C ILE A 636 -16.77 15.84 9.43
N VAL A 637 -17.45 16.96 9.21
CA VAL A 637 -18.00 17.30 7.89
C VAL A 637 -16.89 17.89 7.03
N GLU A 638 -16.74 17.40 5.80
CA GLU A 638 -15.75 17.92 4.85
C GLU A 638 -16.44 18.57 3.64
N PRO A 639 -16.70 19.88 3.69
CA PRO A 639 -17.50 20.52 2.66
C PRO A 639 -16.66 21.02 1.48
N GLY A 640 -16.04 20.12 0.72
CA GLY A 640 -15.25 20.45 -0.48
C GLY A 640 -15.99 21.29 -1.52
N ALA A 641 -16.84 20.72 -2.38
CA ALA A 641 -17.57 21.54 -3.35
C ALA A 641 -18.59 22.47 -2.68
N ASP A 642 -19.16 22.09 -1.54
CA ASP A 642 -20.11 22.96 -0.82
C ASP A 642 -19.45 24.28 -0.40
N TYR A 643 -18.14 24.31 -0.11
CA TYR A 643 -17.37 25.56 0.14
C TYR A 643 -17.38 26.53 -1.05
N THR A 644 -17.54 26.04 -2.28
CA THR A 644 -17.58 26.91 -3.47
C THR A 644 -18.89 27.71 -3.54
N THR A 645 -19.96 27.18 -2.95
CA THR A 645 -21.29 27.80 -2.88
C THR A 645 -21.62 28.37 -1.50
N ASP A 646 -20.92 27.92 -0.45
CA ASP A 646 -20.99 28.39 0.93
C ASP A 646 -19.59 28.62 1.51
N VAL A 647 -19.05 29.82 1.29
CA VAL A 647 -17.70 30.22 1.75
C VAL A 647 -17.55 30.16 3.28
N SER A 648 -18.67 30.16 4.03
CA SER A 648 -18.65 30.07 5.49
C SER A 648 -18.39 28.66 6.01
N GLY A 649 -18.69 27.61 5.23
CA GLY A 649 -18.75 26.20 5.65
C GLY A 649 -19.78 25.91 6.76
N PHE A 650 -20.42 26.95 7.29
CA PHE A 650 -21.37 26.82 8.37
C PHE A 650 -22.68 26.21 7.88
N HIS A 651 -23.11 26.51 6.65
CA HIS A 651 -24.30 25.89 6.10
C HIS A 651 -24.11 24.40 5.89
N SER A 652 -22.90 23.93 5.59
CA SER A 652 -22.60 22.49 5.49
C SER A 652 -22.83 21.75 6.82
N VAL A 653 -22.34 22.34 7.92
CA VAL A 653 -22.56 21.81 9.28
C VAL A 653 -24.05 21.91 9.65
N MET A 654 -24.73 23.01 9.30
CA MET A 654 -26.18 23.15 9.55
C MET A 654 -27.02 22.14 8.77
N LYS A 655 -26.73 21.89 7.50
CA LYS A 655 -27.40 20.87 6.67
C LYS A 655 -27.23 19.49 7.32
N THR A 656 -26.03 19.20 7.82
CA THR A 656 -25.74 17.96 8.56
C THR A 656 -26.57 17.86 9.85
N TRP A 657 -26.63 18.92 10.66
CA TRP A 657 -27.49 18.93 11.84
C TRP A 657 -28.96 18.72 11.50
N LYS A 658 -29.44 19.31 10.39
CA LYS A 658 -30.80 19.11 9.90
C LYS A 658 -31.04 17.65 9.47
N LEU A 659 -30.08 17.00 8.80
CA LEU A 659 -30.16 15.58 8.43
C LEU A 659 -30.34 14.67 9.66
N PHE A 660 -29.59 14.93 10.72
CA PHE A 660 -29.72 14.20 11.98
C PHE A 660 -30.95 14.62 12.79
N GLY A 661 -31.57 15.76 12.48
CA GLY A 661 -32.78 16.24 13.16
C GLY A 661 -32.50 17.02 14.45
N SER A 662 -31.30 17.61 14.57
CA SER A 662 -30.88 18.33 15.78
C SER A 662 -31.80 19.53 16.02
N SER A 663 -32.32 19.66 17.24
CA SER A 663 -33.15 20.82 17.60
C SER A 663 -32.28 22.06 17.84
N ILE A 664 -32.69 23.22 17.34
CA ILE A 664 -32.08 24.51 17.69
C ILE A 664 -32.59 24.93 19.08
N TYR A 665 -31.68 25.26 19.98
CA TYR A 665 -32.00 25.79 21.31
C TYR A 665 -31.12 27.00 21.65
N GLY A 666 -31.70 27.96 22.36
CA GLY A 666 -30.96 29.11 22.89
C GLY A 666 -30.22 28.73 24.17
N ALA A 667 -29.02 29.29 24.36
CA ALA A 667 -28.21 29.10 25.57
C ALA A 667 -28.85 29.68 26.85
N SER A 668 -29.94 30.46 26.73
CA SER A 668 -30.70 31.01 27.84
C SER A 668 -32.15 30.49 27.80
N GLY A 669 -32.61 29.89 28.90
CA GLY A 669 -33.96 29.32 29.04
C GLY A 669 -35.12 30.31 28.98
N ALA A 670 -34.89 31.55 28.54
CA ALA A 670 -35.88 32.60 28.41
C ALA A 670 -36.02 33.14 26.96
N ALA A 671 -35.18 32.69 26.02
CA ALA A 671 -35.30 33.10 24.61
C ALA A 671 -36.33 32.22 23.87
N PRO A 672 -37.16 32.79 22.97
CA PRO A 672 -38.05 32.00 22.12
C PRO A 672 -37.25 30.91 21.38
N LYS A 673 -37.82 29.71 21.23
CA LYS A 673 -37.21 28.65 20.41
C LYS A 673 -36.98 29.20 19.00
N ALA A 674 -35.72 29.41 18.63
CA ALA A 674 -35.37 29.87 17.30
C ALA A 674 -35.72 28.77 16.27
N GLN A 675 -36.34 29.16 15.16
CA GLN A 675 -36.59 28.27 14.03
C GLN A 675 -35.35 28.18 13.14
N TRP A 676 -35.21 27.11 12.34
CA TRP A 676 -34.11 26.94 11.38
C TRP A 676 -33.96 28.14 10.43
N GLY A 677 -35.06 28.77 10.02
CA GLY A 677 -35.01 30.00 9.22
C GLY A 677 -34.26 31.14 9.92
N ASN A 678 -34.40 31.31 11.24
CA ASN A 678 -33.76 32.38 11.99
C ASN A 678 -32.23 32.17 12.13
N VAL A 679 -31.78 30.91 12.10
CA VAL A 679 -30.35 30.56 12.15
C VAL A 679 -29.73 30.65 10.76
N GLN A 680 -30.45 30.19 9.73
CA GLN A 680 -30.01 30.23 8.33
C GLN A 680 -29.79 31.66 7.83
N TYR A 681 -30.60 32.63 8.26
CA TYR A 681 -30.46 34.04 7.87
C TYR A 681 -29.75 34.91 8.93
N GLY A 682 -29.23 34.32 10.00
CA GLY A 682 -28.50 35.05 11.05
C GLY A 682 -27.02 35.21 10.72
N SER A 683 -26.33 36.17 11.37
CA SER A 683 -24.87 36.40 11.21
C SER A 683 -23.98 35.30 11.84
N PHE A 684 -24.47 34.07 11.95
CA PHE A 684 -23.71 32.92 12.45
C PHE A 684 -22.78 32.38 11.35
N GLY A 685 -21.55 32.02 11.71
CA GLY A 685 -20.58 31.42 10.76
C GLY A 685 -19.88 32.38 9.79
N GLN A 686 -20.18 33.68 9.80
CA GLN A 686 -19.49 34.68 8.97
C GLN A 686 -18.00 34.77 9.34
N THR A 687 -17.13 34.58 8.33
CA THR A 687 -15.67 34.52 8.51
C THR A 687 -15.01 35.89 8.59
N GLN A 688 -15.77 36.95 8.31
CA GLN A 688 -15.37 38.34 8.46
C GLN A 688 -16.27 39.00 9.51
N PRO A 689 -15.72 39.84 10.43
CA PRO A 689 -16.56 40.76 11.16
C PRO A 689 -17.31 41.65 10.14
N PRO A 690 -18.55 42.06 10.43
CA PRO A 690 -19.27 42.94 9.53
C PRO A 690 -18.42 44.18 9.24
N TYR A 691 -18.19 44.47 7.95
CA TYR A 691 -17.36 45.61 7.52
C TYR A 691 -17.85 46.94 8.09
N PHE A 692 -19.15 47.01 8.35
CA PHE A 692 -19.80 48.13 9.00
C PHE A 692 -20.82 47.59 10.00
N THR A 693 -20.84 48.16 11.21
CA THR A 693 -21.87 47.88 12.22
C THR A 693 -22.75 49.12 12.29
N PHE A 694 -24.04 49.01 12.00
CA PHE A 694 -24.97 50.14 12.01
C PHE A 694 -26.08 49.95 13.06
N GLY A 695 -26.71 51.04 13.48
CA GLY A 695 -27.77 51.02 14.50
C GLY A 695 -27.25 50.89 15.94
N GLY A 696 -28.08 50.42 16.87
CA GLY A 696 -27.78 50.41 18.32
C GLY A 696 -26.60 49.53 18.77
N TYR A 697 -25.98 48.78 17.85
CA TYR A 697 -24.74 48.03 18.07
C TYR A 697 -23.50 48.73 17.50
N SER A 698 -23.65 49.89 16.85
CA SER A 698 -22.54 50.71 16.37
C SER A 698 -21.82 51.37 17.56
N PRO A 699 -20.47 51.39 17.59
CA PRO A 699 -19.71 52.10 18.62
C PRO A 699 -19.92 53.63 18.61
N SER A 700 -20.40 54.20 17.50
CA SER A 700 -20.82 55.60 17.41
C SER A 700 -21.93 55.82 16.36
N GLU A 701 -22.76 56.85 16.53
CA GLU A 701 -23.81 57.22 15.57
C GLU A 701 -23.31 58.07 14.40
N ASP A 702 -22.00 58.28 14.29
CA ASP A 702 -21.38 59.17 13.29
C ASP A 702 -21.57 58.67 11.84
N TRP A 703 -22.00 57.42 11.67
CA TRP A 703 -22.23 56.75 10.39
C TRP A 703 -23.71 56.35 10.20
N THR A 704 -24.64 57.23 10.53
CA THR A 704 -26.06 57.07 10.21
C THR A 704 -26.39 57.71 8.85
N LEU A 705 -27.16 57.02 8.00
CA LEU A 705 -27.76 57.65 6.83
C LEU A 705 -28.68 58.77 7.27
N TRP A 706 -28.66 59.90 6.56
CA TRP A 706 -29.57 61.03 6.83
C TRP A 706 -31.05 60.64 6.76
N SER A 707 -31.39 59.56 6.05
CA SER A 707 -32.75 59.03 5.95
C SER A 707 -33.20 58.20 7.16
N GLY A 708 -32.30 57.84 8.07
CA GLY A 708 -32.60 56.95 9.21
C GLY A 708 -33.00 55.52 8.81
N VAL A 709 -32.87 55.16 7.52
CA VAL A 709 -33.19 53.82 7.04
C VAL A 709 -32.03 52.89 7.39
N PRO A 710 -32.27 51.81 8.15
CA PRO A 710 -31.26 50.77 8.33
C PRO A 710 -30.99 50.12 6.97
N PHE A 711 -29.72 49.99 6.58
CA PHE A 711 -29.37 49.09 5.48
C PHE A 711 -29.56 47.65 5.97
N GLU A 712 -30.28 46.84 5.18
CA GLU A 712 -30.44 45.40 5.41
C GLU A 712 -29.11 44.64 5.34
#